data_AF-A0A1D2A8L9-F1
#
_entry.id   AF-A0A1D2A8L9-F1
#
_cell.length_a   1.000
_cell.length_b   1.000
_cell.length_c   1.000
_cell.angle_alpha   90.00
_cell.angle_beta   90.00
_cell.angle_gamma   90.00
#
_symmetry.space_group_name_H-M   'P 1'
#
loop_
_entity.id
_entity.type
_entity.pdbx_description
1 polymer ?
#
loop_
_entity_poly.entity_id
_entity_poly.type
_entity_poly.pdbx_seq_one_letter_code
_entity_poly.pdbx_strand_id
1 'polypeptide(L)'
;GVSPEVRVFHNWEKDLKENWKEPPRAAMQVYRQRIADCFGFPFDQRSAADRPLHVLFINRHYEEGRTVLNAAKLAHQIRSMSEFRAFPGARLDIAYLESEQSIREQAALFWNASLLIWPHGATMSHTFFLPQGAQAIEVVPWVQQDKANLPEWVQAIRDAFGLRIKLYDIQNRERPRSMFNQDKLLEYEEYRRLTSDQKIALLERGECPAGVDAFLCPFWWNHWKVSVNFDWAALEPVVRQALQRLKAGWNEEPAPSKPKTLRRRAAPPPSRSPSTHPARALAQVESGAGAGGTVGNGAPPAATEAPAATGTPTATGTPAVPGAAVAAATAPAVYDWTTHGPAATARDEATGVPLSSFTCVYDDGAAARRYCVFRNLVTHGGVIYYISQNPASTTLPDIQIAWEEWNLEAGLREDKFFVPAVVAPAQLPKEAAEALRSPEVVPRAVLAHAVDSGNFYHLLTEVAATNFANQCGVLGLCDAASRAGLQLLFIQPDPRRRFAMPHAPRGGFECLGGGSFRYMRFPPVSSQALVIKHGVVGIGPYMRAYERQEYFAGFKDPPPGVMPQWSKLLGECTGTGFHTTPAPLAPLRVVFVNRPWSQGRSLLNLPETLDWLRGEWAPSRSFGAPLAFEAVSVSAATELRDQIAVFQRASVLVYPHGATMAHAQFLPRNAAVLEVIPWKNVTEPHGWLLSIKRQMQLDTLEVGLMVNDDRANLVLNWHALSKDPVWRALPAEQKVDLQENGECPPDHKPECFFDWLHWRSNLVLDRDRLASSLEPLIRGVLARGKATQAAATR
;
A
#
# COMPACT_ATOMS: atom_id res chain seq x y z
N GLY A 1 12.96 -54.10 10.53
CA GLY A 1 12.25 -53.79 11.77
C GLY A 1 12.90 -52.59 12.42
N VAL A 2 12.12 -51.74 13.10
CA VAL A 2 12.62 -50.56 13.82
C VAL A 2 12.94 -50.99 15.26
N SER A 3 14.17 -50.77 15.75
CA SER A 3 14.62 -51.18 17.10
C SER A 3 14.22 -50.13 18.15
N PRO A 4 14.18 -50.44 19.48
CA PRO A 4 13.81 -49.48 20.54
C PRO A 4 14.65 -48.18 20.58
N GLU A 5 15.77 -48.15 19.86
CA GLU A 5 16.59 -46.97 19.66
C GLU A 5 16.20 -46.33 18.32
N VAL A 6 15.45 -45.24 18.38
CA VAL A 6 14.98 -44.52 17.18
C VAL A 6 15.25 -43.06 17.34
N ARG A 7 15.66 -42.47 16.22
CA ARG A 7 15.82 -41.04 16.12
C ARG A 7 14.65 -40.43 15.37
N VAL A 8 13.87 -39.62 16.07
CA VAL A 8 12.82 -38.79 15.49
C VAL A 8 13.07 -37.35 15.92
N PHE A 9 13.28 -36.45 14.96
CA PHE A 9 13.48 -35.02 15.23
C PHE A 9 12.16 -34.24 15.32
N HIS A 10 11.06 -34.85 14.87
CA HIS A 10 9.73 -34.25 14.94
C HIS A 10 9.17 -34.45 16.34
N ASN A 11 8.41 -33.45 16.80
CA ASN A 11 7.78 -33.32 18.11
C ASN A 11 7.82 -34.62 18.91
N TRP A 12 8.72 -34.70 19.90
CA TRP A 12 8.74 -35.80 20.87
C TRP A 12 7.46 -35.70 21.70
N GLU A 13 6.33 -36.07 21.09
CA GLU A 13 5.10 -36.38 21.79
C GLU A 13 5.45 -37.37 22.88
N LYS A 14 4.77 -37.23 24.02
CA LYS A 14 5.07 -37.98 25.25
C LYS A 14 5.16 -39.48 24.98
N ASP A 15 4.34 -39.92 24.05
CA ASP A 15 4.13 -41.22 23.44
C ASP A 15 5.42 -41.79 22.82
N LEU A 16 6.17 -40.99 22.07
CA LEU A 16 7.45 -41.42 21.47
C LEU A 16 8.55 -41.48 22.52
N LYS A 17 8.57 -40.54 23.48
CA LYS A 17 9.53 -40.55 24.59
C LYS A 17 9.41 -41.78 25.48
N GLU A 18 8.18 -42.28 25.63
CA GLU A 18 7.87 -43.44 26.46
C GLU A 18 8.28 -44.77 25.79
N ASN A 19 8.29 -44.82 24.45
CA ASN A 19 8.49 -46.05 23.69
C ASN A 19 9.87 -46.16 23.01
N TRP A 20 10.59 -45.05 22.82
CA TRP A 20 11.86 -45.03 22.08
C TRP A 20 12.94 -44.24 22.82
N LYS A 21 14.20 -44.66 22.65
CA LYS A 21 15.38 -43.99 23.19
C LYS A 21 16.20 -43.35 22.06
N GLU A 22 16.85 -42.23 22.36
CA GLU A 22 17.85 -41.66 21.46
C GLU A 22 19.00 -42.66 21.24
N PRO A 23 19.55 -42.77 20.01
CA PRO A 23 20.70 -43.61 19.75
C PRO A 23 21.92 -43.19 20.60
N PRO A 24 22.77 -44.14 21.03
CA PRO A 24 24.00 -43.82 21.75
C PRO A 24 24.91 -42.87 20.94
N ARG A 25 25.47 -41.85 21.60
CA ARG A 25 26.41 -40.88 20.96
C ARG A 25 27.56 -41.57 20.22
N ALA A 26 28.13 -42.62 20.81
CA ALA A 26 29.21 -43.38 20.19
C ALA A 26 28.80 -44.02 18.85
N ALA A 27 27.58 -44.55 18.75
CA ALA A 27 27.06 -45.10 17.50
C ALA A 27 26.88 -44.03 16.43
N MET A 28 26.39 -42.84 16.80
CA MET A 28 26.25 -41.72 15.88
C MET A 28 27.60 -41.18 15.40
N GLN A 29 28.62 -41.17 16.25
CA GLN A 29 30.00 -40.81 15.87
C GLN A 29 30.58 -41.83 14.88
N VAL A 30 30.39 -43.13 15.11
CA VAL A 30 30.80 -44.18 14.16
C VAL A 30 30.07 -44.03 12.82
N TYR A 31 28.77 -43.73 12.84
CA TYR A 31 28.02 -43.43 11.61
C TYR A 31 28.63 -42.24 10.85
N ARG A 32 28.89 -41.13 11.56
CA ARG A 32 29.52 -39.94 10.97
C ARG A 32 30.87 -40.26 10.36
N GLN A 33 31.69 -41.09 11.03
CA GLN A 33 32.98 -41.53 10.49
C GLN A 33 32.83 -42.38 9.23
N ARG A 34 31.88 -43.32 9.20
CA ARG A 34 31.63 -44.12 8.00
C ARG A 34 31.23 -43.27 6.79
N ILE A 35 30.43 -42.22 7.02
CA ILE A 35 30.06 -41.29 5.95
C ILE A 35 31.27 -40.45 5.52
N ALA A 36 32.10 -39.99 6.48
CA ALA A 36 33.37 -39.31 6.19
C ALA A 36 34.28 -40.15 5.28
N ASP A 37 34.48 -41.42 5.64
CA ASP A 37 35.34 -42.35 4.90
C ASP A 37 34.77 -42.63 3.50
N CYS A 38 33.45 -42.82 3.39
CA CYS A 38 32.76 -43.06 2.12
C CYS A 38 32.89 -41.87 1.16
N PHE A 39 32.76 -40.64 1.65
CA PHE A 39 32.84 -39.44 0.81
C PHE A 39 34.27 -38.94 0.59
N GLY A 40 35.23 -39.42 1.39
CA GLY A 40 36.61 -38.94 1.39
C GLY A 40 36.78 -37.58 2.08
N PHE A 41 35.93 -37.27 3.06
CA PHE A 41 35.95 -36.01 3.81
C PHE A 41 36.12 -36.32 5.30
N PRO A 42 37.34 -36.26 5.88
CA PRO A 42 37.58 -36.68 7.26
C PRO A 42 37.02 -35.66 8.25
N PHE A 43 35.69 -35.69 8.48
CA PHE A 43 34.90 -34.62 9.10
C PHE A 43 35.35 -34.15 10.49
N ASP A 44 36.11 -34.99 11.18
CA ASP A 44 36.63 -34.80 12.52
C ASP A 44 38.11 -34.39 12.54
N GLN A 45 38.86 -34.52 11.45
CA GLN A 45 40.29 -34.23 11.40
C GLN A 45 40.61 -32.79 10.97
N ARG A 46 39.65 -32.08 10.37
CA ARG A 46 39.82 -30.68 9.95
C ARG A 46 39.17 -29.75 10.97
N SER A 47 39.92 -28.72 11.35
CA SER A 47 39.37 -27.54 12.01
C SER A 47 38.86 -26.54 10.97
N ALA A 48 37.79 -25.83 11.30
CA ALA A 48 37.28 -24.72 10.51
C ALA A 48 38.44 -23.76 10.23
N ALA A 49 38.72 -23.55 8.94
CA ALA A 49 39.87 -22.78 8.53
C ALA A 49 39.61 -21.30 8.77
N ASP A 50 40.58 -20.60 9.36
CA ASP A 50 40.66 -19.13 9.32
C ASP A 50 41.35 -18.66 8.03
N ARG A 51 42.01 -19.57 7.27
CA ARG A 51 42.74 -19.25 6.04
C ARG A 51 42.59 -20.32 4.94
N PRO A 52 41.83 -20.04 3.85
CA PRO A 52 40.87 -18.94 3.75
C PRO A 52 39.60 -19.23 4.55
N LEU A 53 39.08 -18.21 5.25
CA LEU A 53 37.73 -18.23 5.81
C LEU A 53 36.72 -18.48 4.68
N HIS A 54 35.82 -19.43 4.88
CA HIS A 54 34.70 -19.66 3.96
C HIS A 54 33.37 -19.52 4.70
N VAL A 55 32.61 -18.50 4.34
CA VAL A 55 31.24 -18.29 4.80
C VAL A 55 30.30 -18.90 3.76
N LEU A 56 29.52 -19.90 4.17
CA LEU A 56 28.51 -20.54 3.32
C LEU A 56 27.13 -20.06 3.75
N PHE A 57 26.44 -19.37 2.85
CA PHE A 57 25.05 -18.98 3.04
C PHE A 57 24.16 -19.93 2.23
N ILE A 58 23.52 -20.89 2.90
CA ILE A 58 22.53 -21.74 2.24
C ILE A 58 21.21 -20.99 2.15
N ASN A 59 20.66 -20.90 0.96
CA ASN A 59 19.32 -20.37 0.72
C ASN A 59 18.43 -21.41 0.02
N ARG A 60 17.13 -21.11 -0.09
CA ARG A 60 16.17 -21.95 -0.81
C ARG A 60 15.52 -21.15 -1.93
N HIS A 61 15.15 -21.84 -3.02
CA HIS A 61 14.35 -21.20 -4.07
C HIS A 61 13.01 -20.73 -3.52
N TYR A 62 12.52 -19.62 -4.07
CA TYR A 62 11.35 -18.92 -3.57
C TYR A 62 10.10 -19.81 -3.49
N GLU A 63 9.87 -20.60 -4.53
CA GLU A 63 8.76 -21.54 -4.70
C GLU A 63 8.73 -22.65 -3.63
N GLU A 64 9.87 -22.92 -2.99
CA GLU A 64 9.97 -23.95 -1.95
C GLU A 64 9.58 -23.44 -0.55
N GLY A 65 9.50 -22.12 -0.37
CA GLY A 65 9.30 -21.46 0.92
C GLY A 65 10.51 -21.53 1.86
N ARG A 66 10.54 -20.67 2.89
CA ARG A 66 11.68 -20.50 3.81
C ARG A 66 12.93 -19.93 3.15
N THR A 67 12.73 -19.07 2.15
CA THR A 67 13.79 -18.32 1.49
C THR A 67 14.16 -17.08 2.30
N VAL A 68 15.44 -16.73 2.33
CA VAL A 68 15.90 -15.40 2.75
C VAL A 68 15.92 -14.50 1.51
N LEU A 69 14.95 -13.59 1.42
CA LEU A 69 14.66 -12.71 0.26
C LEU A 69 15.62 -11.51 0.14
N ASN A 70 16.64 -11.44 0.98
CA ASN A 70 17.66 -10.40 0.92
C ASN A 70 19.05 -11.00 1.12
N ALA A 71 19.23 -12.28 0.80
CA ALA A 71 20.48 -13.00 1.02
C ALA A 71 21.67 -12.33 0.30
N ALA A 72 21.46 -11.83 -0.93
CA ALA A 72 22.48 -11.11 -1.69
C ALA A 72 22.92 -9.81 -0.98
N LYS A 73 21.95 -9.03 -0.48
CA LYS A 73 22.22 -7.80 0.29
C LYS A 73 22.97 -8.11 1.59
N LEU A 74 22.52 -9.12 2.34
CA LEU A 74 23.19 -9.54 3.59
C LEU A 74 24.61 -10.02 3.32
N ALA A 75 24.83 -10.81 2.26
CA ALA A 75 26.15 -11.25 1.84
C ALA A 75 27.07 -10.06 1.52
N HIS A 76 26.57 -9.04 0.83
CA HIS A 76 27.31 -7.81 0.57
C HIS A 76 27.68 -7.09 1.88
N GLN A 77 26.73 -6.95 2.81
CA GLN A 77 26.97 -6.33 4.11
C GLN A 77 28.02 -7.09 4.93
N ILE A 78 27.97 -8.43 4.95
CA ILE A 78 28.99 -9.26 5.63
C ILE A 78 30.38 -9.05 5.02
N ARG A 79 30.49 -9.04 3.68
CA ARG A 79 31.76 -8.76 2.98
C ARG A 79 32.31 -7.36 3.27
N SER A 80 31.44 -6.42 3.64
CA SER A 80 31.83 -5.05 4.00
C SER A 80 32.37 -4.91 5.42
N MET A 81 32.13 -5.89 6.30
CA MET A 81 32.58 -5.87 7.70
C MET A 81 34.10 -5.88 7.80
N SER A 82 34.65 -5.08 8.72
CA SER A 82 36.09 -5.09 9.00
C SER A 82 36.56 -6.43 9.55
N GLU A 83 35.72 -7.13 10.33
CA GLU A 83 36.01 -8.48 10.83
C GLU A 83 36.14 -9.50 9.71
N PHE A 84 35.32 -9.42 8.67
CA PHE A 84 35.40 -10.34 7.53
C PHE A 84 36.65 -10.07 6.70
N ARG A 85 36.93 -8.80 6.42
CA ARG A 85 38.11 -8.36 5.66
C ARG A 85 39.45 -8.65 6.37
N ALA A 86 39.41 -8.92 7.68
CA ALA A 86 40.59 -9.29 8.44
C ALA A 86 41.13 -10.71 8.15
N PHE A 87 40.38 -11.52 7.40
CA PHE A 87 40.79 -12.87 6.99
C PHE A 87 41.32 -12.86 5.54
N PRO A 88 42.62 -13.13 5.31
CA PRO A 88 43.19 -13.17 3.96
C PRO A 88 42.52 -14.24 3.09
N GLY A 89 42.08 -13.86 1.89
CA GLY A 89 41.42 -14.76 0.95
C GLY A 89 40.02 -15.20 1.37
N ALA A 90 39.40 -14.53 2.34
CA ALA A 90 38.04 -14.86 2.77
C ALA A 90 37.04 -14.82 1.61
N ARG A 91 36.20 -15.85 1.55
CA ARG A 91 35.11 -15.94 0.57
C ARG A 91 33.76 -16.14 1.26
N LEU A 92 32.73 -15.63 0.63
CA LEU A 92 31.34 -15.83 1.02
C LEU A 92 30.57 -16.26 -0.22
N ASP A 93 30.00 -17.45 -0.17
CA ASP A 93 29.22 -18.04 -1.26
C ASP A 93 27.77 -18.23 -0.83
N ILE A 94 26.82 -17.87 -1.69
CA ILE A 94 25.40 -18.20 -1.54
C ILE A 94 25.15 -19.46 -2.36
N ALA A 95 24.60 -20.50 -1.75
CA ALA A 95 24.34 -21.76 -2.43
C ALA A 95 22.88 -22.21 -2.23
N TYR A 96 22.36 -22.85 -3.27
CA TYR A 96 21.05 -23.50 -3.31
C TYR A 96 21.31 -25.00 -3.42
N LEU A 97 20.65 -25.79 -2.57
CA LEU A 97 20.80 -27.25 -2.59
C LEU A 97 19.79 -27.82 -3.58
N GLU A 98 20.28 -28.31 -4.71
CA GLU A 98 19.45 -28.85 -5.78
C GLU A 98 19.20 -30.35 -5.59
N SER A 99 18.02 -30.83 -6.00
CA SER A 99 17.70 -32.27 -5.91
C SER A 99 18.62 -33.15 -6.77
N GLU A 100 19.19 -32.59 -7.84
CA GLU A 100 20.11 -33.28 -8.73
C GLU A 100 21.53 -33.41 -8.16
N GLN A 101 21.88 -32.62 -7.12
CA GLN A 101 23.19 -32.74 -6.47
C GLN A 101 23.25 -34.01 -5.63
N SER A 102 24.31 -34.79 -5.81
CA SER A 102 24.59 -35.93 -4.95
C SER A 102 24.85 -35.47 -3.51
N ILE A 103 24.54 -36.32 -2.53
CA ILE A 103 24.82 -36.05 -1.13
C ILE A 103 26.32 -35.78 -0.87
N ARG A 104 27.21 -36.34 -1.69
CA ARG A 104 28.65 -36.09 -1.61
C ARG A 104 28.98 -34.65 -2.02
N GLU A 105 28.37 -34.14 -3.09
CA GLU A 105 28.56 -32.74 -3.52
C GLU A 105 28.00 -31.77 -2.48
N GLN A 106 26.82 -32.05 -1.93
CA GLN A 106 26.25 -31.26 -0.85
C GLN A 106 27.17 -31.28 0.39
N ALA A 107 27.61 -32.46 0.84
CA ALA A 107 28.52 -32.60 1.97
C ALA A 107 29.84 -31.81 1.78
N ALA A 108 30.36 -31.73 0.54
CA ALA A 108 31.56 -30.96 0.23
C ALA A 108 31.39 -29.45 0.49
N LEU A 109 30.20 -28.89 0.29
CA LEU A 109 29.90 -27.48 0.59
C LEU A 109 30.04 -27.21 2.08
N PHE A 110 29.33 -27.99 2.91
CA PHE A 110 29.33 -27.84 4.37
C PHE A 110 30.69 -28.15 4.97
N TRP A 111 31.37 -29.19 4.49
CA TRP A 111 32.70 -29.56 4.96
C TRP A 111 33.74 -28.43 4.79
N ASN A 112 33.58 -27.63 3.74
CA ASN A 112 34.46 -26.51 3.45
C ASN A 112 34.07 -25.23 4.18
N ALA A 113 32.95 -25.18 4.91
CA ALA A 113 32.46 -23.97 5.55
C ALA A 113 33.10 -23.77 6.94
N SER A 114 33.57 -22.55 7.19
CA SER A 114 34.02 -22.09 8.52
C SER A 114 32.87 -21.44 9.30
N LEU A 115 31.98 -20.75 8.58
CA LEU A 115 30.74 -20.17 9.09
C LEU A 115 29.59 -20.57 8.16
N LEU A 116 28.57 -21.21 8.71
CA LEU A 116 27.34 -21.56 8.01
C LEU A 116 26.21 -20.61 8.41
N ILE A 117 25.47 -20.07 7.44
CA ILE A 117 24.23 -19.31 7.65
C ILE A 117 23.12 -19.98 6.82
N TRP A 118 21.96 -20.28 7.42
CA TRP A 118 20.86 -20.92 6.70
C TRP A 118 19.50 -20.61 7.32
N PRO A 119 18.41 -20.60 6.53
CA PRO A 119 17.05 -20.59 7.06
C PRO A 119 16.68 -21.95 7.66
N HIS A 120 16.04 -21.95 8.83
CA HIS A 120 15.60 -23.17 9.52
C HIS A 120 14.80 -24.09 8.59
N GLY A 121 15.16 -25.37 8.55
CA GLY A 121 14.55 -26.35 7.64
C GLY A 121 15.43 -27.57 7.43
N ALA A 122 15.13 -28.36 6.40
CA ALA A 122 15.79 -29.65 6.15
C ALA A 122 17.34 -29.55 6.06
N THR A 123 17.87 -28.40 5.66
CA THR A 123 19.30 -28.06 5.66
C THR A 123 19.99 -28.34 7.00
N MET A 124 19.27 -28.25 8.12
CA MET A 124 19.83 -28.55 9.44
C MET A 124 20.43 -29.96 9.54
N SER A 125 19.90 -30.91 8.76
CA SER A 125 20.41 -32.28 8.69
C SER A 125 21.83 -32.36 8.16
N HIS A 126 22.32 -31.34 7.45
CA HIS A 126 23.67 -31.31 6.88
C HIS A 126 24.70 -30.70 7.84
N THR A 127 24.28 -30.17 8.99
CA THR A 127 25.19 -29.58 9.99
C THR A 127 26.22 -30.57 10.54
N PHE A 128 25.96 -31.88 10.49
CA PHE A 128 26.95 -32.88 10.91
C PHE A 128 28.14 -33.02 9.95
N PHE A 129 28.06 -32.47 8.73
CA PHE A 129 29.21 -32.39 7.80
C PHE A 129 30.18 -31.26 8.14
N LEU A 130 29.83 -30.34 9.05
CA LEU A 130 30.68 -29.21 9.41
C LEU A 130 32.00 -29.66 10.08
N PRO A 131 33.11 -28.95 9.84
CA PRO A 131 34.38 -29.19 10.51
C PRO A 131 34.36 -28.76 11.99
N GLN A 132 35.37 -29.20 12.75
CA GLN A 132 35.51 -28.82 14.16
C GLN A 132 35.75 -27.31 14.31
N GLY A 133 35.15 -26.66 15.29
CA GLY A 133 35.27 -25.22 15.52
C GLY A 133 34.44 -24.35 14.59
N ALA A 134 33.70 -24.94 13.63
CA ALA A 134 32.82 -24.17 12.76
C ALA A 134 31.75 -23.42 13.55
N GLN A 135 31.36 -22.26 13.02
CA GLN A 135 30.26 -21.47 13.54
C GLN A 135 29.03 -21.69 12.66
N ALA A 136 27.85 -21.70 13.25
CA ALA A 136 26.60 -22.02 12.58
C ALA A 136 25.51 -21.06 13.06
N ILE A 137 24.90 -20.31 12.15
CA ILE A 137 23.83 -19.34 12.41
C ILE A 137 22.56 -19.84 11.73
N GLU A 138 21.59 -20.26 12.55
CA GLU A 138 20.26 -20.62 12.10
C GLU A 138 19.33 -19.39 12.09
N VAL A 139 18.78 -19.08 10.92
CA VAL A 139 17.76 -18.05 10.73
C VAL A 139 16.37 -18.68 10.89
N VAL A 140 15.69 -18.35 11.98
CA VAL A 140 14.36 -18.87 12.32
C VAL A 140 13.28 -17.90 11.81
N PRO A 141 12.37 -18.33 10.92
CA PRO A 141 11.40 -17.44 10.26
C PRO A 141 10.44 -16.72 11.22
N TRP A 142 9.87 -17.45 12.18
CA TRP A 142 9.06 -16.94 13.28
C TRP A 142 8.76 -18.07 14.27
N VAL A 143 8.88 -17.82 15.57
CA VAL A 143 8.50 -18.77 16.63
C VAL A 143 7.23 -18.26 17.29
N GLN A 144 6.09 -18.96 17.13
CA GLN A 144 5.00 -18.80 18.09
C GLN A 144 5.54 -19.30 19.44
N GLN A 145 5.66 -18.40 20.42
CA GLN A 145 6.29 -18.62 21.73
C GLN A 145 5.83 -19.90 22.46
N ASP A 146 4.68 -20.47 22.10
CA ASP A 146 4.05 -21.55 22.85
C ASP A 146 4.10 -22.97 22.25
N LYS A 147 4.50 -23.19 20.97
CA LYS A 147 4.19 -24.51 20.35
C LYS A 147 5.24 -25.21 19.49
N ALA A 148 6.43 -24.65 19.26
CA ALA A 148 7.51 -25.42 18.64
C ALA A 148 8.88 -24.88 19.07
N ASN A 149 9.61 -25.66 19.87
CA ASN A 149 11.02 -25.39 20.18
C ASN A 149 11.90 -25.77 18.97
N LEU A 150 11.75 -25.03 17.86
CA LEU A 150 12.46 -25.28 16.60
C LEU A 150 14.00 -25.31 16.76
N PRO A 151 14.62 -24.42 17.57
CA PRO A 151 16.07 -24.48 17.78
C PRO A 151 16.54 -25.75 18.51
N GLU A 152 15.65 -26.50 19.19
CA GLU A 152 16.05 -27.75 19.84
C GLU A 152 16.51 -28.81 18.82
N TRP A 153 16.09 -28.75 17.56
CA TRP A 153 16.40 -29.79 16.57
C TRP A 153 17.87 -29.79 16.20
N VAL A 154 18.43 -28.61 15.89
CA VAL A 154 19.84 -28.48 15.53
C VAL A 154 20.73 -28.72 16.74
N GLN A 155 20.30 -28.28 17.92
CA GLN A 155 20.97 -28.58 19.18
C GLN A 155 21.00 -30.11 19.44
N ALA A 156 19.90 -30.81 19.18
CA ALA A 156 19.84 -32.28 19.30
C ALA A 156 20.74 -32.98 18.26
N ILE A 157 20.84 -32.46 17.03
CA ILE A 157 21.80 -32.95 16.02
C ILE A 157 23.23 -32.81 16.55
N ARG A 158 23.60 -31.60 16.97
CA ARG A 158 24.92 -31.29 17.53
C ARG A 158 25.27 -32.23 18.68
N ASP A 159 24.37 -32.37 19.66
CA ASP A 159 24.65 -33.09 20.90
C ASP A 159 24.73 -34.62 20.68
N ALA A 160 23.93 -35.17 19.78
CA ALA A 160 23.95 -36.61 19.49
C ALA A 160 25.17 -37.04 18.67
N PHE A 161 25.60 -36.21 17.71
CA PHE A 161 26.81 -36.47 16.93
C PHE A 161 28.10 -36.01 17.63
N GLY A 162 27.97 -35.30 18.77
CA GLY A 162 29.10 -34.75 19.49
C GLY A 162 29.86 -33.70 18.67
N LEU A 163 29.14 -32.90 17.88
CA LEU A 163 29.73 -31.89 17.01
C LEU A 163 30.35 -30.77 17.85
N ARG A 164 31.57 -30.38 17.51
CA ARG A 164 32.30 -29.26 18.13
C ARG A 164 32.05 -27.97 17.35
N ILE A 165 30.80 -27.53 17.27
CA ILE A 165 30.40 -26.32 16.54
C ILE A 165 29.69 -25.34 17.45
N LYS A 166 29.82 -24.03 17.19
CA LYS A 166 28.98 -23.04 17.86
C LYS A 166 27.69 -22.85 17.07
N LEU A 167 26.55 -23.03 17.74
CA LEU A 167 25.25 -22.70 17.19
C LEU A 167 24.76 -21.35 17.73
N TYR A 168 24.23 -20.54 16.83
CA TYR A 168 23.50 -19.30 17.09
C TYR A 168 22.12 -19.40 16.45
N ASP A 169 21.11 -18.99 17.20
CA ASP A 169 19.73 -18.97 16.72
C ASP A 169 19.28 -17.52 16.66
N ILE A 170 18.86 -17.06 15.48
CA ILE A 170 18.45 -15.68 15.27
C ILE A 170 17.09 -15.62 14.58
N GLN A 171 16.32 -14.58 14.89
CA GLN A 171 15.00 -14.36 14.31
C GLN A 171 14.76 -12.86 14.11
N ASN A 172 13.90 -12.52 13.17
CA ASN A 172 13.40 -11.15 13.05
C ASN A 172 12.60 -10.78 14.31
N ARG A 173 12.74 -9.53 14.76
CA ARG A 173 11.92 -8.98 15.85
C ARG A 173 10.52 -8.58 15.37
N GLU A 174 10.40 -8.27 14.08
CA GLU A 174 9.19 -7.72 13.48
C GLU A 174 8.50 -8.76 12.58
N ARG A 175 7.25 -9.10 12.89
CA ARG A 175 6.46 -10.09 12.14
C ARG A 175 6.30 -9.76 10.64
N PRO A 176 6.14 -8.50 10.23
CA PRO A 176 5.97 -8.15 8.80
C PRO A 176 7.16 -8.48 7.91
N ARG A 177 8.36 -8.65 8.50
CA ARG A 177 9.56 -9.10 7.78
C ARG A 177 9.54 -10.59 7.45
N SER A 178 8.55 -11.32 7.96
CA SER A 178 8.30 -12.73 7.67
C SER A 178 7.13 -12.82 6.68
N MET A 179 7.46 -12.92 5.40
CA MET A 179 6.52 -12.87 4.29
C MET A 179 5.99 -14.27 3.98
N PHE A 180 4.68 -14.47 4.05
CA PHE A 180 4.13 -15.75 3.58
C PHE A 180 4.34 -15.87 2.06
N ASN A 181 4.73 -17.06 1.63
CA ASN A 181 4.63 -17.45 0.23
C ASN A 181 3.15 -17.68 -0.07
N GLN A 182 2.48 -16.64 -0.54
CA GLN A 182 1.04 -16.70 -0.79
C GLN A 182 0.67 -17.54 -2.00
N ASP A 183 1.54 -17.65 -3.00
CA ASP A 183 1.32 -18.56 -4.12
C ASP A 183 1.10 -19.99 -3.57
N LYS A 184 1.84 -20.37 -2.51
CA LYS A 184 1.61 -21.62 -1.78
C LYS A 184 0.42 -21.60 -0.83
N LEU A 185 0.15 -20.52 -0.13
CA LEU A 185 -1.03 -20.47 0.77
C LEU A 185 -2.36 -20.57 0.01
N LEU A 186 -2.43 -20.03 -1.21
CA LEU A 186 -3.63 -20.05 -2.04
C LEU A 186 -3.99 -21.46 -2.55
N GLU A 187 -3.04 -22.40 -2.54
CA GLU A 187 -3.30 -23.82 -2.81
C GLU A 187 -4.22 -24.45 -1.75
N TYR A 188 -4.23 -23.92 -0.51
CA TYR A 188 -5.04 -24.43 0.60
C TYR A 188 -6.47 -23.87 0.56
N GLU A 189 -7.47 -24.75 0.59
CA GLU A 189 -8.88 -24.36 0.61
C GLU A 189 -9.26 -23.62 1.90
N GLU A 190 -8.71 -24.06 3.03
CA GLU A 190 -8.92 -23.47 4.35
C GLU A 190 -8.48 -22.01 4.38
N TYR A 191 -7.34 -21.69 3.75
CA TYR A 191 -6.85 -20.33 3.64
C TYR A 191 -7.74 -19.47 2.74
N ARG A 192 -8.19 -20.00 1.60
CA ARG A 192 -9.08 -19.28 0.67
C ARG A 192 -10.39 -18.86 1.34
N ARG A 193 -10.94 -19.71 2.22
CA ARG A 193 -12.19 -19.48 2.97
C ARG A 193 -12.08 -18.46 4.10
N LEU A 194 -10.88 -18.07 4.53
CA LEU A 194 -10.71 -17.07 5.59
C LEU A 194 -11.28 -15.70 5.17
N THR A 195 -11.87 -14.99 6.13
CA THR A 195 -12.29 -13.60 5.95
C THR A 195 -11.07 -12.68 5.77
N SER A 196 -11.29 -11.47 5.25
CA SER A 196 -10.22 -10.47 5.14
C SER A 196 -9.56 -10.19 6.49
N ASP A 197 -10.34 -10.09 7.57
CA ASP A 197 -9.82 -9.81 8.91
C ASP A 197 -9.00 -10.98 9.47
N GLN A 198 -9.42 -12.23 9.21
CA GLN A 198 -8.67 -13.41 9.59
C GLN A 198 -7.35 -13.52 8.82
N LYS A 199 -7.35 -13.19 7.52
CA LYS A 199 -6.12 -13.13 6.70
C LYS A 199 -5.18 -12.05 7.22
N ILE A 200 -5.71 -10.85 7.54
CA ILE A 200 -4.93 -9.76 8.13
C ILE A 200 -4.34 -10.17 9.48
N ALA A 201 -5.14 -10.77 10.36
CA ALA A 201 -4.69 -11.26 11.66
C ALA A 201 -3.54 -12.28 11.53
N LEU A 202 -3.67 -13.23 10.61
CA LEU A 202 -2.63 -14.20 10.31
C LEU A 202 -1.36 -13.55 9.75
N LEU A 203 -1.51 -12.55 8.87
CA LEU A 203 -0.41 -11.89 8.18
C LEU A 203 0.37 -10.90 9.06
N GLU A 204 -0.34 -10.05 9.79
CA GLU A 204 0.25 -9.00 10.63
C GLU A 204 0.64 -9.55 12.01
N ARG A 205 -0.16 -10.45 12.59
CA ARG A 205 0.01 -10.90 13.99
C ARG A 205 0.41 -12.38 14.12
N GLY A 206 0.39 -13.15 13.02
CA GLY A 206 0.63 -14.59 13.07
C GLY A 206 -0.47 -15.37 13.79
N GLU A 207 -1.64 -14.75 14.02
CA GLU A 207 -2.77 -15.34 14.72
C GLU A 207 -3.45 -16.40 13.87
N CYS A 208 -3.58 -17.61 14.40
CA CYS A 208 -4.25 -18.69 13.69
C CYS A 208 -5.77 -18.58 13.84
N PRO A 209 -6.53 -18.55 12.72
CA PRO A 209 -7.99 -18.47 12.78
C PRO A 209 -8.62 -19.66 13.49
N ALA A 210 -9.67 -19.42 14.25
CA ALA A 210 -10.46 -20.48 14.87
C ALA A 210 -11.04 -21.42 13.81
N GLY A 211 -10.93 -22.73 14.04
CA GLY A 211 -11.42 -23.77 13.12
C GLY A 211 -10.42 -24.22 12.06
N VAL A 212 -9.24 -23.59 11.97
CA VAL A 212 -8.13 -24.12 11.18
C VAL A 212 -7.37 -25.16 12.01
N ASP A 213 -6.98 -26.26 11.38
CA ASP A 213 -6.25 -27.34 12.03
C ASP A 213 -5.01 -26.84 12.82
N ALA A 214 -4.81 -27.45 14.00
CA ALA A 214 -3.80 -27.05 14.97
C ALA A 214 -2.36 -27.30 14.50
N PHE A 215 -2.19 -28.07 13.41
CA PHE A 215 -0.90 -28.24 12.74
C PHE A 215 -0.81 -27.35 11.49
N LEU A 216 -1.88 -27.26 10.70
CA LEU A 216 -1.90 -26.51 9.43
C LEU A 216 -1.50 -25.03 9.61
N CYS A 217 -2.17 -24.28 10.48
CA CYS A 217 -1.81 -22.86 10.59
C CYS A 217 -0.49 -22.61 11.36
N PRO A 218 -0.30 -23.15 12.58
CA PRO A 218 0.90 -22.85 13.36
C PRO A 218 2.19 -23.37 12.73
N PHE A 219 2.13 -24.54 12.07
CA PHE A 219 3.32 -25.21 11.54
C PHE A 219 3.44 -25.11 10.01
N TRP A 220 2.40 -25.39 9.24
CA TRP A 220 2.53 -25.27 7.78
C TRP A 220 2.58 -23.81 7.32
N TRP A 221 1.58 -23.03 7.69
CA TRP A 221 1.48 -21.66 7.19
C TRP A 221 2.53 -20.75 7.82
N ASN A 222 2.60 -20.71 9.16
CA ASN A 222 3.49 -19.79 9.88
C ASN A 222 4.96 -20.22 9.94
N HIS A 223 5.32 -21.40 9.43
CA HIS A 223 6.70 -21.87 9.42
C HIS A 223 7.15 -22.38 8.06
N TRP A 224 6.43 -23.31 7.41
CA TRP A 224 6.90 -23.89 6.14
C TRP A 224 6.68 -22.99 4.93
N LYS A 225 5.62 -22.17 4.96
CA LYS A 225 5.23 -21.29 3.85
C LYS A 225 5.57 -19.83 4.12
N VAL A 226 6.67 -19.57 4.83
CA VAL A 226 7.15 -18.21 5.16
C VAL A 226 8.56 -18.04 4.65
N SER A 227 8.79 -17.02 3.84
CA SER A 227 10.10 -16.48 3.49
C SER A 227 10.40 -15.27 4.37
N VAL A 228 11.66 -14.89 4.54
CA VAL A 228 12.05 -13.78 5.42
C VAL A 228 12.85 -12.74 4.66
N ASN A 229 12.58 -11.47 4.94
CA ASN A 229 13.52 -10.39 4.71
C ASN A 229 14.25 -10.12 6.02
N PHE A 230 15.48 -10.65 6.16
CA PHE A 230 16.14 -10.71 7.46
C PHE A 230 16.78 -9.37 7.84
N ASP A 231 16.54 -8.91 9.06
CA ASP A 231 17.04 -7.63 9.56
C ASP A 231 18.57 -7.68 9.79
N TRP A 232 19.29 -6.74 9.17
CA TRP A 232 20.73 -6.59 9.34
C TRP A 232 21.10 -6.28 10.79
N ALA A 233 20.30 -5.46 11.50
CA ALA A 233 20.57 -5.11 12.90
C ALA A 233 20.49 -6.33 13.83
N ALA A 234 19.73 -7.36 13.44
CA ALA A 234 19.68 -8.64 14.16
C ALA A 234 20.85 -9.58 13.78
N LEU A 235 21.27 -9.59 12.50
CA LEU A 235 22.33 -10.48 12.01
C LEU A 235 23.73 -10.01 12.39
N GLU A 236 24.00 -8.71 12.27
CA GLU A 236 25.34 -8.12 12.37
C GLU A 236 26.07 -8.50 13.67
N PRO A 237 25.47 -8.36 14.87
CA PRO A 237 26.18 -8.65 16.12
C PRO A 237 26.59 -10.13 16.21
N VAL A 238 25.79 -11.02 15.65
CA VAL A 238 26.01 -12.48 15.70
C VAL A 238 27.09 -12.89 14.72
N VAL A 239 27.06 -12.38 13.48
CA VAL A 239 28.14 -12.60 12.50
C VAL A 239 29.46 -12.06 13.04
N ARG A 240 29.45 -10.85 13.61
CA ARG A 240 30.64 -10.24 14.22
C ARG A 240 31.23 -11.14 15.30
N GLN A 241 30.38 -11.64 16.20
CA GLN A 241 30.81 -12.54 17.26
C GLN A 241 31.36 -13.87 16.72
N ALA A 242 30.73 -14.45 15.71
CA ALA A 242 31.17 -15.69 15.08
C ALA A 242 32.55 -15.53 14.41
N LEU A 243 32.75 -14.44 13.66
CA LEU A 243 34.02 -14.11 13.03
C LEU A 243 35.13 -13.89 14.07
N GLN A 244 34.85 -13.18 15.16
CA GLN A 244 35.81 -12.99 16.25
C GLN A 244 36.22 -14.32 16.90
N ARG A 245 35.28 -15.26 17.09
CA ARG A 245 35.59 -16.60 17.63
C ARG A 245 36.43 -17.44 16.69
N LEU A 246 36.15 -17.40 15.39
CA LEU A 246 36.97 -18.09 14.38
C LEU A 246 38.40 -17.55 14.39
N LYS A 247 38.57 -16.22 14.47
CA LYS A 247 39.89 -15.60 14.57
C LYS A 247 40.65 -16.01 15.84
N ALA A 248 39.94 -16.26 16.93
CA ALA A 248 40.51 -16.71 18.19
C ALA A 248 40.83 -18.22 18.24
N GLY A 249 40.55 -18.98 17.18
CA GLY A 249 40.76 -20.44 17.14
C GLY A 249 39.83 -21.21 18.09
N TRP A 250 38.61 -20.72 18.29
CA TRP A 250 37.66 -21.30 19.24
C TRP A 250 37.29 -22.75 18.90
N ASN A 251 37.25 -23.61 19.94
CA ASN A 251 36.80 -25.00 19.85
C ASN A 251 36.06 -25.37 21.16
N GLU A 252 34.74 -25.57 21.10
CA GLU A 252 33.93 -25.97 22.27
C GLU A 252 34.01 -27.47 22.49
N GLU A 253 34.29 -27.86 23.74
CA GLU A 253 34.18 -29.26 24.15
C GLU A 253 32.71 -29.70 24.01
N PRO A 254 32.45 -30.92 23.50
CA PRO A 254 31.10 -31.43 23.37
C PRO A 254 30.38 -31.40 24.73
N ALA A 255 29.15 -30.91 24.77
CA ALA A 255 28.38 -30.88 26.01
C ALA A 255 28.33 -32.29 26.65
N PRO A 256 28.51 -32.41 27.98
CA PRO A 256 28.39 -33.68 28.67
C PRO A 256 26.97 -34.23 28.43
N SER A 257 26.87 -35.53 28.11
CA SER A 257 25.58 -36.19 27.89
C SER A 257 24.78 -36.14 29.20
N LYS A 258 23.92 -35.15 29.39
CA LYS A 258 23.00 -35.13 30.52
C LYS A 258 21.94 -36.20 30.28
N PRO A 259 21.78 -37.21 31.15
CA PRO A 259 20.54 -37.96 31.19
C PRO A 259 19.47 -36.94 31.63
N LYS A 260 18.46 -36.68 30.79
CA LYS A 260 17.28 -35.93 31.23
C LYS A 260 16.48 -36.82 32.19
N THR A 261 16.91 -36.96 33.44
CA THR A 261 16.04 -37.43 34.53
C THR A 261 15.15 -36.26 34.94
N LEU A 262 13.97 -36.18 34.33
CA LEU A 262 12.89 -35.34 34.82
C LEU A 262 12.43 -35.89 36.18
N ARG A 263 12.87 -35.25 37.28
CA ARG A 263 12.29 -35.45 38.61
C ARG A 263 10.80 -35.07 38.56
N ARG A 264 9.96 -36.11 38.57
CA ARG A 264 8.51 -36.02 38.65
C ARG A 264 8.13 -35.61 40.08
N ARG A 265 7.63 -34.39 40.29
CA ARG A 265 6.74 -34.12 41.44
C ARG A 265 5.40 -34.77 41.09
N ALA A 266 5.08 -35.88 41.74
CA ALA A 266 3.83 -36.59 41.53
C ALA A 266 2.66 -35.75 42.07
N ALA A 267 1.72 -35.39 41.20
CA ALA A 267 0.34 -35.15 41.58
C ALA A 267 -0.45 -36.47 41.41
N PRO A 268 -1.45 -36.76 42.25
CA PRO A 268 -2.20 -38.02 42.16
C PRO A 268 -3.11 -38.05 40.92
N PRO A 269 -3.45 -39.24 40.41
CA PRO A 269 -4.21 -39.38 39.16
C PRO A 269 -5.70 -39.03 39.35
N PRO A 270 -6.34 -38.34 38.39
CA PRO A 270 -7.79 -38.25 38.35
C PRO A 270 -8.40 -39.57 37.82
N SER A 271 -9.57 -39.90 38.36
CA SER A 271 -10.34 -41.12 38.15
C SER A 271 -10.79 -41.32 36.70
N ARG A 272 -10.77 -42.58 36.27
CA ARG A 272 -11.31 -43.09 34.99
C ARG A 272 -12.80 -42.80 34.83
N SER A 273 -13.19 -42.34 33.64
CA SER A 273 -14.49 -42.64 33.03
C SER A 273 -14.29 -43.01 31.55
N PRO A 274 -15.05 -43.96 30.98
CA PRO A 274 -14.69 -44.61 29.72
C PRO A 274 -15.22 -43.88 28.48
N SER A 275 -14.46 -44.05 27.40
CA SER A 275 -14.69 -43.65 26.02
C SER A 275 -15.97 -44.21 25.38
N THR A 276 -16.53 -43.46 24.42
CA THR A 276 -17.19 -44.05 23.23
C THR A 276 -16.92 -43.18 21.98
N HIS A 277 -16.10 -43.68 21.06
CA HIS A 277 -16.12 -43.30 19.64
C HIS A 277 -15.86 -44.56 18.80
N PRO A 278 -16.66 -44.83 17.75
CA PRO A 278 -16.42 -45.96 16.85
C PRO A 278 -15.48 -45.57 15.70
N ALA A 279 -14.68 -46.57 15.30
CA ALA A 279 -13.67 -46.53 14.26
C ALA A 279 -14.24 -46.32 12.85
N ARG A 280 -13.45 -45.70 11.96
CA ARG A 280 -13.65 -45.82 10.51
C ARG A 280 -12.32 -45.91 9.74
N ALA A 281 -12.19 -47.08 9.11
CA ALA A 281 -11.36 -47.56 8.01
C ALA A 281 -10.37 -46.62 7.29
N LEU A 282 -9.13 -47.12 7.19
CA LEU A 282 -8.14 -46.83 6.16
C LEU A 282 -8.59 -47.39 4.80
N ALA A 283 -8.48 -46.58 3.75
CA ALA A 283 -8.53 -47.04 2.36
C ALA A 283 -7.28 -46.55 1.62
N GLN A 284 -6.53 -47.52 1.08
CA GLN A 284 -5.47 -47.34 0.10
C GLN A 284 -6.06 -46.87 -1.24
N VAL A 285 -5.38 -45.97 -1.94
CA VAL A 285 -5.51 -45.83 -3.40
C VAL A 285 -4.13 -45.59 -4.00
N GLU A 286 -3.94 -46.28 -5.12
CA GLU A 286 -2.70 -46.65 -5.80
C GLU A 286 -2.09 -45.56 -6.67
N SER A 287 -0.81 -45.79 -6.97
CA SER A 287 -0.02 -45.25 -8.06
C SER A 287 -0.63 -45.49 -9.44
N GLY A 288 -0.61 -44.47 -10.31
CA GLY A 288 -0.87 -44.60 -11.73
C GLY A 288 0.09 -43.74 -12.55
N ALA A 289 1.09 -44.38 -13.15
CA ALA A 289 1.87 -43.85 -14.26
C ALA A 289 1.10 -44.05 -15.58
N GLY A 290 1.23 -43.11 -16.52
CA GLY A 290 0.65 -43.23 -17.85
C GLY A 290 1.21 -42.18 -18.81
N ALA A 291 2.03 -42.64 -19.76
CA ALA A 291 2.68 -41.87 -20.80
C ALA A 291 1.78 -41.58 -22.01
N GLY A 292 2.18 -40.61 -22.84
CA GLY A 292 1.94 -40.64 -24.30
C GLY A 292 1.50 -39.33 -24.95
N GLY A 293 2.25 -38.86 -25.96
CA GLY A 293 1.73 -37.98 -27.01
C GLY A 293 2.70 -36.93 -27.55
N THR A 294 3.46 -37.29 -28.60
CA THR A 294 4.29 -36.40 -29.44
C THR A 294 3.50 -35.78 -30.61
N VAL A 295 4.20 -34.89 -31.35
CA VAL A 295 3.91 -34.26 -32.68
C VAL A 295 3.30 -32.85 -32.58
N GLY A 296 3.83 -31.78 -33.20
CA GLY A 296 4.97 -31.56 -34.09
C GLY A 296 4.96 -30.13 -34.66
N ASN A 297 6.15 -29.64 -35.04
CA ASN A 297 6.49 -28.61 -36.04
C ASN A 297 5.78 -27.25 -36.10
N GLY A 298 6.58 -26.18 -36.00
CA GLY A 298 6.24 -24.86 -36.55
C GLY A 298 7.21 -23.75 -36.12
N ALA A 299 8.37 -23.63 -36.79
CA ALA A 299 9.20 -22.43 -36.76
C ALA A 299 8.93 -21.60 -38.05
N PRO A 300 9.46 -20.38 -38.18
CA PRO A 300 8.83 -19.09 -37.86
C PRO A 300 8.58 -18.26 -39.13
N PRO A 301 8.26 -16.96 -38.99
CA PRO A 301 9.08 -16.03 -39.75
C PRO A 301 9.59 -14.85 -38.92
N ALA A 302 10.81 -14.48 -39.30
CA ALA A 302 11.56 -13.33 -38.86
C ALA A 302 10.96 -12.02 -39.39
N ALA A 303 11.11 -10.94 -38.61
CA ALA A 303 11.23 -9.58 -39.14
C ALA A 303 11.92 -8.66 -38.11
N THR A 304 13.23 -8.49 -38.32
CA THR A 304 13.97 -7.23 -38.28
C THR A 304 13.98 -6.36 -37.02
N GLU A 305 15.12 -6.43 -36.33
CA GLU A 305 15.73 -5.38 -35.53
C GLU A 305 15.99 -4.09 -36.33
N ALA A 306 15.83 -2.93 -35.69
CA ALA A 306 16.67 -1.75 -35.90
C ALA A 306 16.74 -0.94 -34.59
N PRO A 307 17.85 -0.24 -34.31
CA PRO A 307 18.43 -0.20 -32.98
C PRO A 307 18.10 1.06 -32.16
N ALA A 308 18.35 0.90 -30.86
CA ALA A 308 18.33 1.89 -29.81
C ALA A 308 19.15 3.16 -30.12
N ALA A 309 18.55 4.31 -29.86
CA ALA A 309 19.28 5.55 -29.59
C ALA A 309 19.53 5.64 -28.08
N THR A 310 20.73 5.24 -27.68
CA THR A 310 21.33 5.52 -26.38
C THR A 310 21.49 7.02 -26.17
N GLY A 311 20.90 7.56 -25.12
CA GLY A 311 21.09 8.94 -24.69
C GLY A 311 20.83 9.07 -23.20
N THR A 312 21.83 8.76 -22.39
CA THR A 312 21.90 9.13 -20.97
C THR A 312 22.05 10.65 -20.87
N PRO A 313 21.32 11.32 -19.97
CA PRO A 313 21.88 12.49 -19.31
C PRO A 313 21.87 12.29 -17.79
N THR A 314 23.07 12.07 -17.26
CA THR A 314 23.43 12.53 -15.92
C THR A 314 23.19 14.03 -15.82
N ALA A 315 22.30 14.47 -14.94
CA ALA A 315 22.17 15.87 -14.56
C ALA A 315 21.78 15.99 -13.08
N THR A 316 22.79 15.99 -12.22
CA THR A 316 22.79 16.75 -10.98
C THR A 316 22.67 18.22 -11.33
N GLY A 317 21.50 18.82 -11.11
CA GLY A 317 21.28 20.24 -11.37
C GLY A 317 19.90 20.67 -10.94
N THR A 318 19.83 21.47 -9.89
CA THR A 318 18.66 22.27 -9.51
C THR A 318 18.17 23.05 -10.73
N PRO A 319 16.92 22.90 -11.20
CA PRO A 319 16.46 23.70 -12.32
C PRO A 319 16.15 25.12 -11.83
N ALA A 320 16.97 26.08 -12.26
CA ALA A 320 16.62 27.48 -12.23
C ALA A 320 15.41 27.71 -13.15
N VAL A 321 14.39 28.39 -12.62
CA VAL A 321 13.19 28.83 -13.34
C VAL A 321 13.58 29.80 -14.46
N PRO A 322 13.31 29.53 -15.74
CA PRO A 322 13.41 30.54 -16.78
C PRO A 322 12.17 31.42 -16.70
N GLY A 323 12.38 32.70 -16.41
CA GLY A 323 11.35 33.73 -16.49
C GLY A 323 10.91 33.91 -17.93
N ALA A 324 9.83 33.24 -18.32
CA ALA A 324 9.00 33.67 -19.44
C ALA A 324 8.03 34.74 -18.89
N ALA A 325 8.04 35.92 -19.51
CA ALA A 325 7.12 37.00 -19.20
C ALA A 325 5.67 36.54 -19.41
N VAL A 326 5.01 36.10 -18.34
CA VAL A 326 3.57 35.87 -18.32
C VAL A 326 2.93 37.25 -18.37
N ALA A 327 2.31 37.59 -19.49
CA ALA A 327 1.43 38.74 -19.58
C ALA A 327 0.45 38.69 -18.41
N ALA A 328 0.42 39.74 -17.60
CA ALA A 328 -0.46 39.86 -16.44
C ALA A 328 -1.92 39.89 -16.91
N ALA A 329 -2.50 38.71 -17.14
CA ALA A 329 -3.91 38.55 -17.41
C ALA A 329 -4.66 38.76 -16.09
N THR A 330 -5.30 39.92 -15.98
CA THR A 330 -6.23 40.31 -14.91
C THR A 330 -7.15 39.15 -14.52
N ALA A 331 -7.37 38.97 -13.21
CA ALA A 331 -8.32 37.99 -12.71
C ALA A 331 -9.69 38.18 -13.39
N PRO A 332 -10.40 37.11 -13.79
CA PRO A 332 -11.73 37.23 -14.36
C PRO A 332 -12.64 38.03 -13.42
N ALA A 333 -13.40 38.96 -14.00
CA ALA A 333 -14.40 39.71 -13.27
C ALA A 333 -15.47 38.75 -12.74
N VAL A 334 -15.91 38.96 -11.48
CA VAL A 334 -16.97 38.17 -10.87
C VAL A 334 -18.28 38.42 -11.61
N TYR A 335 -18.96 37.35 -12.01
CA TYR A 335 -20.25 37.42 -12.71
C TYR A 335 -21.31 38.09 -11.83
N ASP A 336 -21.84 39.19 -12.31
CA ASP A 336 -22.88 39.92 -11.63
C ASP A 336 -24.27 39.36 -11.97
N TRP A 337 -24.80 38.56 -11.04
CA TRP A 337 -26.14 37.98 -11.10
C TRP A 337 -27.27 39.04 -11.14
N THR A 338 -27.02 40.30 -10.75
CA THR A 338 -28.03 41.36 -10.66
C THR A 338 -28.23 42.11 -11.98
N THR A 339 -27.15 42.52 -12.66
CA THR A 339 -27.22 43.10 -14.01
C THR A 339 -27.60 42.07 -15.07
N HIS A 340 -27.33 40.80 -14.80
CA HIS A 340 -27.77 39.66 -15.61
C HIS A 340 -29.09 39.06 -15.10
N GLY A 341 -29.89 39.85 -14.37
CA GLY A 341 -31.23 39.47 -13.91
C GLY A 341 -32.16 39.01 -15.03
N PRO A 342 -33.42 38.64 -14.71
CA PRO A 342 -34.36 38.16 -15.71
C PRO A 342 -34.69 39.30 -16.68
N ALA A 343 -33.94 39.41 -17.78
CA ALA A 343 -34.49 39.93 -19.02
C ALA A 343 -35.80 39.15 -19.25
N ALA A 344 -36.86 39.84 -19.71
CA ALA A 344 -38.11 39.20 -20.05
C ALA A 344 -37.80 37.91 -20.81
N THR A 345 -38.23 36.77 -20.26
CA THR A 345 -37.88 35.47 -20.82
C THR A 345 -38.41 35.48 -22.24
N ALA A 346 -37.53 35.56 -23.25
CA ALA A 346 -37.95 35.47 -24.63
C ALA A 346 -38.63 34.11 -24.76
N ARG A 347 -39.94 34.14 -24.90
CA ARG A 347 -40.77 32.96 -25.10
C ARG A 347 -41.14 32.93 -26.56
N ASP A 348 -41.20 31.73 -27.10
CA ASP A 348 -41.81 31.54 -28.39
C ASP A 348 -43.29 31.95 -28.31
N GLU A 349 -43.74 32.84 -29.19
CA GLU A 349 -45.08 33.42 -29.16
C GLU A 349 -46.18 32.37 -29.44
N ALA A 350 -45.85 31.31 -30.20
CA ALA A 350 -46.79 30.27 -30.58
C ALA A 350 -46.94 29.17 -29.51
N THR A 351 -45.85 28.81 -28.83
CA THR A 351 -45.82 27.66 -27.88
C THR A 351 -45.66 28.08 -26.42
N GLY A 352 -45.28 29.33 -26.14
CA GLY A 352 -45.04 29.85 -24.78
C GLY A 352 -43.77 29.29 -24.11
N VAL A 353 -43.00 28.47 -24.82
CA VAL A 353 -41.78 27.79 -24.33
C VAL A 353 -40.63 28.80 -24.23
N PRO A 354 -39.87 28.82 -23.13
CA PRO A 354 -38.75 29.75 -22.98
C PRO A 354 -37.60 29.39 -23.92
N LEU A 355 -37.10 30.38 -24.66
CA LEU A 355 -35.93 30.23 -25.52
C LEU A 355 -34.65 30.23 -24.68
N SER A 356 -33.69 29.40 -25.10
CA SER A 356 -32.39 29.31 -24.48
C SER A 356 -31.43 30.37 -25.02
N SER A 357 -30.53 30.84 -24.16
CA SER A 357 -29.40 31.68 -24.55
C SER A 357 -28.18 31.30 -23.72
N PHE A 358 -26.99 31.79 -24.07
CA PHE A 358 -25.81 31.57 -23.23
C PHE A 358 -24.84 32.74 -23.33
N THR A 359 -24.02 32.88 -22.30
CA THR A 359 -22.87 33.79 -22.27
C THR A 359 -21.71 33.04 -21.62
N CYS A 360 -20.54 33.04 -22.24
CA CYS A 360 -19.34 32.51 -21.63
C CYS A 360 -18.71 33.58 -20.75
N VAL A 361 -18.76 33.36 -19.43
CA VAL A 361 -18.22 34.28 -18.41
C VAL A 361 -16.70 34.20 -18.35
N TYR A 362 -16.13 33.12 -18.89
CA TYR A 362 -14.72 33.01 -19.19
C TYR A 362 -14.53 32.24 -20.51
N ASP A 363 -13.75 32.79 -21.42
CA ASP A 363 -13.35 32.16 -22.67
C ASP A 363 -12.01 32.74 -23.15
N ASP A 364 -11.00 31.89 -23.24
CA ASP A 364 -9.67 32.21 -23.78
C ASP A 364 -9.38 31.48 -25.10
N GLY A 365 -10.43 30.93 -25.73
CA GLY A 365 -10.36 30.12 -26.93
C GLY A 365 -10.26 28.61 -26.67
N ALA A 366 -9.86 28.17 -25.46
CA ALA A 366 -9.72 26.75 -25.15
C ALA A 366 -10.99 26.15 -24.51
N ALA A 367 -11.53 25.10 -25.11
CA ALA A 367 -12.69 24.38 -24.61
C ALA A 367 -12.52 23.87 -23.16
N ALA A 368 -11.29 23.50 -22.79
CA ALA A 368 -10.90 23.02 -21.47
C ALA A 368 -11.07 24.07 -20.35
N ARG A 369 -11.03 25.37 -20.68
CA ARG A 369 -11.09 26.47 -19.71
C ARG A 369 -12.33 27.33 -19.85
N ARG A 370 -13.08 27.14 -20.93
CA ARG A 370 -14.35 27.83 -21.18
C ARG A 370 -15.35 27.53 -20.06
N TYR A 371 -16.01 28.58 -19.57
CA TYR A 371 -17.02 28.51 -18.53
C TYR A 371 -18.21 29.37 -18.91
N CYS A 372 -19.38 28.76 -19.08
CA CYS A 372 -20.54 29.45 -19.63
C CYS A 372 -21.78 29.30 -18.76
N VAL A 373 -22.59 30.36 -18.79
CA VAL A 373 -23.90 30.45 -18.14
C VAL A 373 -24.95 30.42 -19.24
N PHE A 374 -25.71 29.34 -19.27
CA PHE A 374 -26.88 29.16 -20.12
C PHE A 374 -28.13 29.65 -19.41
N ARG A 375 -29.08 30.18 -20.16
CA ARG A 375 -30.42 30.54 -19.70
C ARG A 375 -31.45 29.60 -20.28
N ASN A 376 -32.44 29.24 -19.46
CA ASN A 376 -33.59 28.43 -19.85
C ASN A 376 -33.22 27.13 -20.57
N LEU A 377 -32.29 26.35 -20.01
CA LEU A 377 -32.10 24.98 -20.48
C LEU A 377 -33.28 24.13 -20.04
N VAL A 378 -33.75 23.26 -20.92
CA VAL A 378 -34.80 22.30 -20.59
C VAL A 378 -34.19 20.91 -20.46
N THR A 379 -34.57 20.14 -19.46
CA THR A 379 -34.16 18.74 -19.34
C THR A 379 -35.37 17.82 -19.26
N HIS A 380 -35.37 16.73 -20.03
CA HIS A 380 -36.37 15.67 -19.93
C HIS A 380 -35.82 14.36 -20.51
N GLY A 381 -36.13 13.22 -19.91
CA GLY A 381 -35.68 11.91 -20.41
C GLY A 381 -34.16 11.71 -20.39
N GLY A 382 -33.44 12.44 -19.54
CA GLY A 382 -31.97 12.42 -19.51
C GLY A 382 -31.28 13.21 -20.63
N VAL A 383 -32.04 14.00 -21.41
CA VAL A 383 -31.54 14.89 -22.47
C VAL A 383 -31.63 16.35 -22.03
N ILE A 384 -30.60 17.15 -22.36
CA ILE A 384 -30.59 18.60 -22.21
C ILE A 384 -30.91 19.24 -23.55
N TYR A 385 -31.93 20.07 -23.60
CA TYR A 385 -32.36 20.80 -24.78
C TYR A 385 -31.95 22.26 -24.69
N TYR A 386 -31.35 22.77 -25.76
CA TYR A 386 -31.16 24.18 -26.03
C TYR A 386 -32.22 24.61 -27.06
N ILE A 387 -33.17 25.43 -26.64
CA ILE A 387 -34.33 25.79 -27.46
C ILE A 387 -34.03 27.08 -28.22
N SER A 388 -33.98 27.01 -29.54
CA SER A 388 -33.68 28.14 -30.42
C SER A 388 -34.75 28.30 -31.50
N GLN A 389 -35.09 29.52 -31.87
CA GLN A 389 -35.98 29.76 -33.02
C GLN A 389 -35.36 29.26 -34.35
N ASN A 390 -34.03 29.30 -34.45
CA ASN A 390 -33.28 28.91 -35.65
C ASN A 390 -32.19 27.87 -35.28
N PRO A 391 -32.57 26.61 -35.03
CA PRO A 391 -31.62 25.58 -34.59
C PRO A 391 -30.49 25.34 -35.61
N ALA A 392 -30.80 25.38 -36.92
CA ALA A 392 -29.82 25.15 -37.98
C ALA A 392 -28.69 26.19 -38.03
N SER A 393 -28.92 27.42 -37.58
CA SER A 393 -27.90 28.48 -37.52
C SER A 393 -27.35 28.71 -36.10
N THR A 394 -27.81 27.94 -35.11
CA THR A 394 -27.36 28.08 -33.73
C THR A 394 -26.10 27.23 -33.53
N THR A 395 -24.96 27.90 -33.36
CA THR A 395 -23.68 27.24 -33.07
C THR A 395 -23.33 27.44 -31.60
N LEU A 396 -23.12 26.33 -30.88
CA LEU A 396 -22.62 26.36 -29.50
C LEU A 396 -21.10 26.10 -29.52
N PRO A 397 -20.31 26.80 -28.69
CA PRO A 397 -18.89 26.56 -28.59
C PRO A 397 -18.63 25.20 -27.92
N ASP A 398 -17.46 24.61 -28.21
CA ASP A 398 -17.02 23.41 -27.51
C ASP A 398 -16.76 23.74 -26.04
N ILE A 399 -17.48 23.11 -25.12
CA ILE A 399 -17.30 23.31 -23.68
C ILE A 399 -16.91 21.95 -23.09
N GLN A 400 -15.67 21.83 -22.62
CA GLN A 400 -15.21 20.60 -21.99
C GLN A 400 -15.73 20.53 -20.56
N ILE A 401 -16.24 19.36 -20.18
CA ILE A 401 -16.82 19.09 -18.85
C ILE A 401 -15.99 18.08 -18.06
N ALA A 402 -15.09 17.34 -18.72
CA ALA A 402 -14.22 16.34 -18.10
C ALA A 402 -12.79 16.46 -18.65
N TRP A 403 -11.78 16.36 -17.78
CA TRP A 403 -10.37 16.47 -18.18
C TRP A 403 -9.67 15.13 -18.41
N GLU A 404 -10.17 14.04 -17.85
CA GLU A 404 -9.59 12.71 -18.04
C GLU A 404 -10.07 12.06 -19.34
N GLU A 405 -9.13 11.59 -20.15
CA GLU A 405 -9.41 10.72 -21.28
C GLU A 405 -9.52 9.28 -20.79
N TRP A 406 -10.72 8.83 -20.45
CA TRP A 406 -10.91 7.42 -20.16
C TRP A 406 -11.02 6.63 -21.46
N ASN A 407 -10.16 5.61 -21.64
CA ASN A 407 -10.15 4.64 -22.73
C ASN A 407 -11.40 3.72 -22.78
N LEU A 408 -12.55 4.15 -22.28
CA LEU A 408 -13.68 3.24 -22.04
C LEU A 408 -14.54 3.03 -23.28
N GLU A 409 -14.71 4.07 -24.10
CA GLU A 409 -15.15 3.97 -25.50
C GLU A 409 -14.46 5.12 -26.26
N ALA A 410 -13.34 4.85 -26.93
CA ALA A 410 -12.63 5.87 -27.70
C ALA A 410 -13.56 6.46 -28.78
N GLY A 411 -14.06 7.69 -28.56
CA GLY A 411 -14.80 8.45 -29.59
C GLY A 411 -16.12 9.09 -29.18
N LEU A 412 -16.67 8.86 -27.98
CA LEU A 412 -17.90 9.54 -27.56
C LEU A 412 -17.61 10.98 -27.08
N ARG A 413 -18.03 11.96 -27.89
CA ARG A 413 -17.88 13.39 -27.60
C ARG A 413 -18.61 13.82 -26.32
N GLU A 414 -19.73 13.17 -26.00
CA GLU A 414 -20.59 13.47 -24.83
C GLU A 414 -19.93 13.17 -23.48
N ASP A 415 -18.89 12.32 -23.45
CA ASP A 415 -18.13 12.03 -22.22
C ASP A 415 -17.16 13.16 -21.87
N LYS A 416 -16.68 13.90 -22.88
CA LYS A 416 -15.68 14.97 -22.72
C LYS A 416 -16.29 16.36 -22.79
N PHE A 417 -17.30 16.55 -23.63
CA PHE A 417 -17.88 17.85 -23.95
C PHE A 417 -19.35 17.95 -23.60
N PHE A 418 -19.80 19.15 -23.32
CA PHE A 418 -21.21 19.48 -23.20
C PHE A 418 -21.87 19.48 -24.57
N VAL A 419 -22.81 18.55 -24.79
CA VAL A 419 -23.51 18.37 -26.08
C VAL A 419 -25.03 18.40 -25.86
N PRO A 420 -25.66 19.59 -25.71
CA PRO A 420 -27.10 19.68 -25.64
C PRO A 420 -27.74 19.49 -27.02
N ALA A 421 -28.99 19.00 -27.05
CA ALA A 421 -29.80 18.92 -28.25
C ALA A 421 -30.34 20.31 -28.61
N VAL A 422 -29.85 20.89 -29.71
CA VAL A 422 -30.32 22.19 -30.21
C VAL A 422 -31.57 22.00 -31.07
N VAL A 423 -32.72 22.51 -30.61
CA VAL A 423 -34.03 22.26 -31.23
C VAL A 423 -34.89 23.51 -31.31
N ALA A 424 -35.79 23.57 -32.29
CA ALA A 424 -36.90 24.52 -32.29
C ALA A 424 -37.98 24.09 -31.27
N PRO A 425 -38.81 25.02 -30.75
CA PRO A 425 -39.91 24.67 -29.84
C PRO A 425 -40.83 23.57 -30.38
N ALA A 426 -41.14 23.61 -31.68
CA ALA A 426 -41.96 22.61 -32.37
C ALA A 426 -41.27 21.24 -32.58
N GLN A 427 -39.94 21.17 -32.39
CA GLN A 427 -39.13 19.95 -32.54
C GLN A 427 -38.88 19.23 -31.21
N LEU A 428 -39.38 19.76 -30.09
CA LEU A 428 -39.33 19.05 -28.82
C LEU A 428 -40.12 17.73 -28.92
N PRO A 429 -39.59 16.61 -28.37
CA PRO A 429 -40.35 15.37 -28.26
C PRO A 429 -41.67 15.61 -27.54
N LYS A 430 -42.73 14.90 -27.95
CA LYS A 430 -44.09 15.10 -27.43
C LYS A 430 -44.13 14.97 -25.90
N GLU A 431 -43.42 14.00 -25.36
CA GLU A 431 -43.31 13.73 -23.93
C GLU A 431 -42.63 14.89 -23.19
N ALA A 432 -41.56 15.46 -23.77
CA ALA A 432 -40.88 16.61 -23.21
C ALA A 432 -41.76 17.87 -23.25
N ALA A 433 -42.46 18.11 -24.37
CA ALA A 433 -43.38 19.23 -24.53
C ALA A 433 -44.59 19.13 -23.58
N GLU A 434 -45.11 17.92 -23.34
CA GLU A 434 -46.18 17.68 -22.37
C GLU A 434 -45.72 17.88 -20.94
N ALA A 435 -44.55 17.33 -20.56
CA ALA A 435 -43.96 17.51 -19.24
C ALA A 435 -43.64 19.00 -18.93
N LEU A 436 -43.32 19.80 -19.96
CA LEU A 436 -43.11 21.25 -19.85
C LEU A 436 -44.37 22.07 -19.53
N ARG A 437 -45.57 21.47 -19.49
CA ARG A 437 -46.79 22.15 -19.01
C ARG A 437 -46.77 22.41 -17.51
N SER A 438 -46.05 21.57 -16.76
CA SER A 438 -45.87 21.71 -15.32
C SER A 438 -44.43 21.36 -14.92
N PRO A 439 -43.43 22.15 -15.37
CA PRO A 439 -42.04 21.85 -15.12
C PRO A 439 -41.63 22.23 -13.70
N GLU A 440 -40.62 21.54 -13.16
CA GLU A 440 -39.89 22.08 -12.01
C GLU A 440 -38.93 23.17 -12.50
N VAL A 441 -39.05 24.35 -11.88
CA VAL A 441 -38.21 25.49 -12.22
C VAL A 441 -37.01 25.52 -11.29
N VAL A 442 -35.81 25.33 -11.85
CA VAL A 442 -34.54 25.39 -11.11
C VAL A 442 -33.91 26.76 -11.34
N PRO A 443 -33.82 27.64 -10.31
CA PRO A 443 -33.34 29.01 -10.50
C PRO A 443 -31.88 29.08 -10.96
N ARG A 444 -31.02 28.25 -10.37
CA ARG A 444 -29.59 28.16 -10.66
C ARG A 444 -29.16 26.71 -10.57
N ALA A 445 -28.41 26.23 -11.56
CA ALA A 445 -27.82 24.90 -11.53
C ALA A 445 -26.36 24.93 -11.98
N VAL A 446 -25.54 24.05 -11.39
CA VAL A 446 -24.22 23.70 -11.92
C VAL A 446 -24.33 22.33 -12.55
N LEU A 447 -24.00 22.25 -13.84
CA LEU A 447 -23.99 21.03 -14.63
C LEU A 447 -22.61 20.38 -14.48
N ALA A 448 -22.48 19.54 -13.47
CA ALA A 448 -21.22 18.90 -13.10
C ALA A 448 -21.02 17.56 -13.82
N HIS A 449 -19.75 17.21 -13.99
CA HIS A 449 -19.31 15.90 -14.43
C HIS A 449 -18.66 15.17 -13.26
N ALA A 450 -18.82 13.85 -13.21
CA ALA A 450 -18.30 13.03 -12.13
C ALA A 450 -17.12 12.19 -12.63
N VAL A 451 -15.89 12.66 -12.37
CA VAL A 451 -14.67 11.92 -12.74
C VAL A 451 -14.32 10.91 -11.63
N ASP A 452 -13.86 9.71 -11.98
CA ASP A 452 -13.41 8.63 -11.09
C ASP A 452 -14.24 8.42 -9.80
N SER A 453 -15.35 7.68 -9.92
CA SER A 453 -16.32 7.48 -8.82
C SER A 453 -15.78 6.72 -7.61
N GLY A 454 -14.61 6.09 -7.70
CA GLY A 454 -14.08 5.20 -6.67
C GLY A 454 -13.10 5.85 -5.69
N ASN A 455 -12.54 7.01 -6.03
CA ASN A 455 -11.40 7.58 -5.32
C ASN A 455 -11.75 8.89 -4.62
N PHE A 456 -11.65 8.88 -3.28
CA PHE A 456 -11.92 10.02 -2.42
C PHE A 456 -11.12 11.28 -2.82
N TYR A 457 -9.86 11.11 -3.22
CA TYR A 457 -8.98 12.22 -3.60
C TYR A 457 -9.49 12.95 -4.85
N HIS A 458 -9.78 12.21 -5.93
CA HIS A 458 -10.28 12.78 -7.19
C HIS A 458 -11.61 13.50 -6.97
N LEU A 459 -12.53 12.89 -6.22
CA LEU A 459 -13.84 13.47 -6.00
C LEU A 459 -13.82 14.73 -5.14
N LEU A 460 -13.13 14.71 -4.00
CA LEU A 460 -13.19 15.82 -3.04
C LEU A 460 -12.15 16.90 -3.32
N THR A 461 -10.90 16.51 -3.55
CA THR A 461 -9.78 17.44 -3.66
C THR A 461 -9.58 17.94 -5.08
N GLU A 462 -10.03 17.23 -6.11
CA GLU A 462 -9.94 17.72 -7.49
C GLU A 462 -11.29 18.24 -7.99
N VAL A 463 -12.31 17.38 -8.09
CA VAL A 463 -13.59 17.73 -8.71
C VAL A 463 -14.38 18.74 -7.88
N ALA A 464 -14.65 18.45 -6.61
CA ALA A 464 -15.45 19.35 -5.77
C ALA A 464 -14.72 20.69 -5.54
N ALA A 465 -13.40 20.66 -5.29
CA ALA A 465 -12.58 21.85 -5.13
C ALA A 465 -12.50 22.70 -6.40
N THR A 466 -12.33 22.09 -7.58
CA THR A 466 -12.36 22.78 -8.89
C THR A 466 -13.71 23.44 -9.12
N ASN A 467 -14.81 22.73 -8.86
CA ASN A 467 -16.14 23.31 -8.96
C ASN A 467 -16.31 24.48 -8.00
N PHE A 468 -15.86 24.36 -6.74
CA PHE A 468 -15.91 25.45 -5.77
C PHE A 468 -15.09 26.66 -6.23
N ALA A 469 -13.86 26.45 -6.69
CA ALA A 469 -12.96 27.52 -7.11
C ALA A 469 -13.56 28.37 -8.22
N ASN A 470 -14.21 27.76 -9.22
CA ASN A 470 -14.89 28.49 -10.29
C ASN A 470 -16.23 29.09 -9.85
N GLN A 471 -17.02 28.38 -9.04
CA GLN A 471 -18.27 28.93 -8.50
C GLN A 471 -18.02 30.16 -7.62
N CYS A 472 -16.99 30.16 -6.77
CA CYS A 472 -16.66 31.32 -5.96
C CYS A 472 -15.88 32.37 -6.77
N GLY A 473 -14.77 31.98 -7.41
CA GLY A 473 -13.84 32.90 -8.09
C GLY A 473 -14.35 33.50 -9.40
N VAL A 474 -15.34 32.88 -10.07
CA VAL A 474 -15.94 33.41 -11.31
C VAL A 474 -17.38 33.83 -11.09
N LEU A 475 -18.15 33.14 -10.24
CA LEU A 475 -19.59 33.43 -10.05
C LEU A 475 -19.95 34.09 -8.72
N GLY A 476 -18.99 34.31 -7.81
CA GLY A 476 -19.26 34.91 -6.50
C GLY A 476 -20.09 34.04 -5.55
N LEU A 477 -20.22 32.74 -5.83
CA LEU A 477 -20.96 31.78 -5.00
C LEU A 477 -20.02 31.19 -3.93
N CYS A 478 -19.63 31.98 -2.93
CA CYS A 478 -18.57 31.59 -1.98
C CYS A 478 -19.09 31.01 -0.66
N ASP A 479 -20.34 31.26 -0.30
CA ASP A 479 -20.91 30.92 1.01
C ASP A 479 -22.33 30.32 0.90
N ALA A 480 -22.89 29.87 2.03
CA ALA A 480 -24.21 29.25 2.05
C ALA A 480 -25.33 30.19 1.57
N ALA A 481 -25.24 31.50 1.87
CA ALA A 481 -26.25 32.48 1.50
C ALA A 481 -26.29 32.70 -0.02
N SER A 482 -25.14 32.92 -0.64
CA SER A 482 -25.01 33.09 -2.10
C SER A 482 -25.44 31.83 -2.87
N ARG A 483 -25.28 30.64 -2.27
CA ARG A 483 -25.65 29.33 -2.83
C ARG A 483 -27.11 28.92 -2.58
N ALA A 484 -27.92 29.74 -1.90
CA ALA A 484 -29.33 29.41 -1.65
C ALA A 484 -30.09 29.14 -2.97
N GLY A 485 -30.71 27.96 -3.09
CA GLY A 485 -31.44 27.54 -4.29
C GLY A 485 -30.56 27.18 -5.50
N LEU A 486 -29.26 26.95 -5.29
CA LEU A 486 -28.39 26.29 -6.25
C LEU A 486 -28.71 24.79 -6.30
N GLN A 487 -28.74 24.20 -7.48
CA GLN A 487 -28.88 22.75 -7.66
C GLN A 487 -27.65 22.19 -8.38
N LEU A 488 -26.97 21.22 -7.79
CA LEU A 488 -25.94 20.47 -8.48
C LEU A 488 -26.60 19.34 -9.30
N LEU A 489 -26.34 19.31 -10.61
CA LEU A 489 -26.86 18.30 -11.53
C LEU A 489 -25.69 17.58 -12.21
N PHE A 490 -25.60 16.27 -12.00
CA PHE A 490 -24.62 15.43 -12.70
C PHE A 490 -25.16 15.01 -14.07
N ILE A 491 -24.44 15.36 -15.14
CA ILE A 491 -24.90 15.25 -16.53
C ILE A 491 -24.29 14.09 -17.34
N GLN A 492 -23.55 13.19 -16.71
CA GLN A 492 -22.85 12.08 -17.39
C GLN A 492 -23.77 11.13 -18.17
N PRO A 493 -23.28 10.57 -19.29
CA PRO A 493 -24.11 9.80 -20.20
C PRO A 493 -24.26 8.30 -19.87
N ASP A 494 -23.34 7.60 -19.19
CA ASP A 494 -23.43 6.13 -19.11
C ASP A 494 -24.34 5.60 -17.97
N PRO A 495 -25.50 4.97 -18.28
CA PRO A 495 -26.36 4.33 -17.28
C PRO A 495 -25.78 3.02 -16.69
N ARG A 496 -24.76 2.40 -17.31
CA ARG A 496 -24.09 1.19 -16.79
C ARG A 496 -23.27 1.50 -15.54
N ARG A 497 -22.87 2.77 -15.37
CA ARG A 497 -22.22 3.29 -14.17
C ARG A 497 -23.25 4.08 -13.38
N ARG A 498 -24.03 3.40 -12.53
CA ARG A 498 -24.58 4.11 -11.36
C ARG A 498 -23.38 4.70 -10.63
N PHE A 499 -23.21 6.01 -10.74
CA PHE A 499 -22.23 6.75 -9.96
C PHE A 499 -22.67 6.63 -8.50
N ALA A 500 -22.19 5.60 -7.82
CA ALA A 500 -22.41 5.40 -6.40
C ALA A 500 -21.32 6.19 -5.67
N MET A 501 -21.51 7.50 -5.57
CA MET A 501 -20.60 8.37 -4.82
C MET A 501 -20.43 7.80 -3.41
N PRO A 502 -19.19 7.57 -2.93
CA PRO A 502 -18.98 7.19 -1.53
C PRO A 502 -19.53 8.26 -0.58
N HIS A 503 -19.83 7.87 0.67
CA HIS A 503 -20.47 8.74 1.66
C HIS A 503 -19.67 10.01 1.93
N ALA A 504 -18.34 9.93 2.10
CA ALA A 504 -17.56 11.11 2.41
C ALA A 504 -17.48 12.15 1.28
N PRO A 505 -17.16 11.78 0.01
CA PRO A 505 -17.24 12.74 -1.10
C PRO A 505 -18.66 13.27 -1.31
N ARG A 506 -19.69 12.43 -1.09
CA ARG A 506 -21.10 12.84 -1.15
C ARG A 506 -21.39 14.04 -0.26
N GLY A 507 -20.97 14.01 1.00
CA GLY A 507 -21.12 15.15 1.90
C GLY A 507 -20.45 16.43 1.36
N GLY A 508 -19.28 16.31 0.72
CA GLY A 508 -18.58 17.45 0.11
C GLY A 508 -19.35 18.07 -1.06
N PHE A 509 -19.92 17.24 -1.93
CA PHE A 509 -20.76 17.71 -3.05
C PHE A 509 -22.12 18.23 -2.59
N GLU A 510 -22.69 17.70 -1.51
CA GLU A 510 -23.91 18.24 -0.91
C GLU A 510 -23.67 19.64 -0.34
N CYS A 511 -22.53 19.87 0.32
CA CYS A 511 -22.12 21.20 0.76
C CYS A 511 -21.88 22.16 -0.42
N LEU A 512 -21.26 21.68 -1.50
CA LEU A 512 -21.09 22.44 -2.73
C LEU A 512 -22.46 22.80 -3.35
N GLY A 513 -23.40 21.87 -3.40
CA GLY A 513 -24.73 22.09 -3.97
C GLY A 513 -25.66 22.96 -3.11
N GLY A 514 -25.33 23.21 -1.84
CA GLY A 514 -26.27 23.83 -0.89
C GLY A 514 -27.42 22.89 -0.47
N GLY A 515 -27.24 21.58 -0.63
CA GLY A 515 -28.27 20.55 -0.44
C GLY A 515 -27.98 19.28 -1.25
N SER A 516 -29.01 18.47 -1.51
CA SER A 516 -28.85 17.25 -2.31
C SER A 516 -28.47 17.55 -3.77
N PHE A 517 -27.57 16.78 -4.36
CA PHE A 517 -27.36 16.76 -5.80
C PHE A 517 -28.28 15.75 -6.48
N ARG A 518 -28.48 15.89 -7.80
CA ARG A 518 -29.29 14.95 -8.58
C ARG A 518 -28.55 14.49 -9.83
N TYR A 519 -28.87 13.28 -10.30
CA TYR A 519 -28.35 12.76 -11.56
C TYR A 519 -29.38 12.89 -12.66
N MET A 520 -29.00 13.46 -13.79
CA MET A 520 -29.93 13.83 -14.84
C MET A 520 -30.63 12.63 -15.52
N ARG A 521 -29.91 11.52 -15.69
CA ARG A 521 -30.42 10.31 -16.37
C ARG A 521 -31.16 9.34 -15.44
N PHE A 522 -31.32 9.66 -14.16
CA PHE A 522 -31.99 8.78 -13.20
C PHE A 522 -33.29 9.40 -12.66
N PRO A 523 -34.32 8.59 -12.32
CA PRO A 523 -35.50 9.08 -11.62
C PRO A 523 -35.13 9.70 -10.26
N PRO A 524 -35.84 10.76 -9.82
CA PRO A 524 -37.01 11.37 -10.46
C PRO A 524 -36.68 12.39 -11.58
N VAL A 525 -35.42 12.80 -11.74
CA VAL A 525 -35.05 13.86 -12.71
C VAL A 525 -35.32 13.45 -14.14
N SER A 526 -34.95 12.22 -14.53
CA SER A 526 -35.18 11.75 -15.91
C SER A 526 -36.68 11.71 -16.30
N SER A 527 -37.58 11.56 -15.32
CA SER A 527 -39.04 11.50 -15.53
C SER A 527 -39.74 12.84 -15.42
N GLN A 528 -39.03 13.91 -15.06
CA GLN A 528 -39.59 15.24 -14.83
C GLN A 528 -38.97 16.26 -15.77
N ALA A 529 -39.78 17.17 -16.32
CA ALA A 529 -39.24 18.30 -17.05
C ALA A 529 -38.66 19.33 -16.06
N LEU A 530 -37.38 19.66 -16.20
CA LEU A 530 -36.76 20.78 -15.49
C LEU A 530 -36.58 21.96 -16.44
N VAL A 531 -36.88 23.16 -15.97
CA VAL A 531 -36.49 24.42 -16.61
C VAL A 531 -35.39 25.06 -15.75
N ILE A 532 -34.16 24.97 -16.23
CA ILE A 532 -32.98 25.55 -15.57
C ILE A 532 -32.85 27.00 -16.05
N LYS A 533 -33.23 27.95 -15.18
CA LYS A 533 -33.17 29.38 -15.51
C LYS A 533 -31.75 29.87 -15.75
N HIS A 534 -30.79 29.39 -14.95
CA HIS A 534 -29.36 29.65 -15.14
C HIS A 534 -28.56 28.37 -14.93
N GLY A 535 -28.05 27.78 -16.00
CA GLY A 535 -27.24 26.56 -15.98
C GLY A 535 -25.78 26.89 -16.25
N VAL A 536 -24.90 26.57 -15.31
CA VAL A 536 -23.47 26.79 -15.43
C VAL A 536 -22.80 25.51 -15.92
N VAL A 537 -21.92 25.60 -16.92
CA VAL A 537 -21.22 24.44 -17.47
C VAL A 537 -19.78 24.79 -17.90
N GLY A 538 -18.89 23.82 -17.75
CA GLY A 538 -17.47 23.89 -18.07
C GLY A 538 -16.57 23.65 -16.86
N ILE A 539 -15.28 23.38 -17.10
CA ILE A 539 -14.27 23.22 -16.04
C ILE A 539 -13.87 24.60 -15.48
N GLY A 540 -13.70 25.58 -16.38
CA GLY A 540 -13.31 26.95 -16.02
C GLY A 540 -11.79 27.18 -15.91
N PRO A 541 -11.39 28.44 -15.62
CA PRO A 541 -9.98 28.83 -15.59
C PRO A 541 -9.20 28.28 -14.39
N TYR A 542 -9.89 27.96 -13.29
CA TYR A 542 -9.26 27.45 -12.08
C TYR A 542 -9.44 25.96 -12.00
N MET A 543 -8.36 25.20 -12.01
CA MET A 543 -8.45 23.75 -12.00
C MET A 543 -7.43 23.16 -11.06
N ARG A 544 -7.85 22.09 -10.39
CA ARG A 544 -7.00 21.23 -9.61
C ARG A 544 -7.13 19.81 -10.15
N ALA A 545 -6.21 19.41 -11.04
CA ALA A 545 -6.02 18.03 -11.50
C ALA A 545 -4.52 17.77 -11.69
N TYR A 546 -4.09 16.51 -11.68
CA TYR A 546 -2.75 15.97 -12.01
C TYR A 546 -1.61 16.94 -12.41
N GLU A 547 -0.47 16.88 -11.71
CA GLU A 547 0.80 17.57 -12.04
C GLU A 547 1.50 17.05 -13.31
N ARG A 548 0.78 16.69 -14.38
CA ARG A 548 1.40 16.59 -15.70
C ARG A 548 1.57 18.02 -16.24
N GLN A 549 2.82 18.49 -16.32
CA GLN A 549 3.19 19.86 -16.72
C GLN A 549 2.47 20.36 -17.98
N GLU A 550 2.20 19.49 -18.94
CA GLU A 550 1.54 19.82 -20.21
C GLU A 550 0.06 20.23 -20.04
N TYR A 551 -0.67 19.61 -19.10
CA TYR A 551 -2.07 19.96 -18.83
C TYR A 551 -2.19 21.28 -18.05
N PHE A 552 -1.23 21.54 -17.15
CA PHE A 552 -1.25 22.72 -16.26
C PHE A 552 -0.88 24.04 -16.93
N ALA A 553 -0.11 24.02 -18.02
CA ALA A 553 0.41 25.25 -18.63
C ALA A 553 -0.70 26.27 -18.98
N GLY A 554 -1.95 25.83 -19.13
CA GLY A 554 -3.10 26.70 -19.38
C GLY A 554 -3.96 27.07 -18.18
N PHE A 555 -3.92 26.34 -17.05
CA PHE A 555 -4.82 26.58 -15.90
C PHE A 555 -4.19 27.49 -14.85
N LYS A 556 -5.04 28.26 -14.16
CA LYS A 556 -4.62 29.19 -13.11
C LYS A 556 -4.85 28.58 -11.72
N ASP A 557 -3.96 28.88 -10.77
CA ASP A 557 -4.25 28.64 -9.36
C ASP A 557 -5.49 29.48 -8.95
N PRO A 558 -6.34 29.01 -8.01
CA PRO A 558 -7.46 29.79 -7.50
C PRO A 558 -7.00 31.14 -6.92
N PRO A 559 -7.80 32.22 -7.04
CA PRO A 559 -7.44 33.52 -6.49
C PRO A 559 -7.20 33.46 -4.97
N PRO A 560 -6.28 34.29 -4.42
CA PRO A 560 -6.06 34.34 -2.98
C PRO A 560 -7.35 34.57 -2.19
N GLY A 561 -7.58 33.79 -1.14
CA GLY A 561 -8.77 33.88 -0.30
C GLY A 561 -9.94 33.01 -0.75
N VAL A 562 -9.95 32.48 -1.98
CA VAL A 562 -11.05 31.61 -2.47
C VAL A 562 -11.05 30.27 -1.73
N MET A 563 -9.94 29.52 -1.73
CA MET A 563 -9.92 28.19 -1.10
C MET A 563 -10.07 28.20 0.43
N PRO A 564 -9.67 29.24 1.19
CA PRO A 564 -10.11 29.42 2.57
C PRO A 564 -11.64 29.46 2.74
N GLN A 565 -12.39 30.02 1.77
CA GLN A 565 -13.85 29.96 1.79
C GLN A 565 -14.39 28.54 1.55
N TRP A 566 -13.67 27.69 0.81
CA TRP A 566 -14.02 26.27 0.67
C TRP A 566 -13.99 25.57 2.02
N SER A 567 -12.88 25.72 2.75
CA SER A 567 -12.72 25.15 4.10
C SER A 567 -13.77 25.70 5.07
N LYS A 568 -14.12 26.99 4.95
CA LYS A 568 -15.19 27.62 5.71
C LYS A 568 -16.55 26.99 5.40
N LEU A 569 -16.93 26.93 4.12
CA LEU A 569 -18.19 26.35 3.65
C LEU A 569 -18.33 24.90 4.13
N LEU A 570 -17.30 24.07 3.95
CA LEU A 570 -17.32 22.69 4.43
C LEU A 570 -17.45 22.62 5.95
N GLY A 571 -16.73 23.46 6.69
CA GLY A 571 -16.78 23.49 8.15
C GLY A 571 -18.16 23.88 8.69
N GLU A 572 -18.82 24.85 8.07
CA GLU A 572 -20.18 25.29 8.42
C GLU A 572 -21.22 24.23 8.03
N CYS A 573 -21.17 23.74 6.80
CA CYS A 573 -22.11 22.74 6.26
C CYS A 573 -22.07 21.42 7.04
N THR A 574 -20.87 20.93 7.38
CA THR A 574 -20.70 19.69 8.16
C THR A 574 -20.91 19.90 9.67
N GLY A 575 -21.09 21.15 10.12
CA GLY A 575 -21.22 21.51 11.54
C GLY A 575 -19.98 21.20 12.37
N THR A 576 -18.80 21.19 11.74
CA THR A 576 -17.52 20.85 12.40
C THR A 576 -16.68 22.06 12.76
N GLY A 577 -16.81 23.18 12.03
CA GLY A 577 -16.00 24.38 12.25
C GLY A 577 -14.49 24.19 12.10
N PHE A 578 -14.06 23.11 11.45
CA PHE A 578 -12.68 22.60 11.47
C PHE A 578 -11.61 23.62 11.01
N HIS A 579 -11.99 24.57 10.17
CA HIS A 579 -11.09 25.52 9.52
C HIS A 579 -10.51 26.58 10.47
N THR A 580 -11.05 26.73 11.68
CA THR A 580 -10.53 27.67 12.70
C THR A 580 -9.85 26.99 13.88
N THR A 581 -10.00 25.67 14.03
CA THR A 581 -9.53 24.92 15.20
C THR A 581 -8.00 24.87 15.26
N PRO A 582 -7.36 25.25 16.37
CA PRO A 582 -5.92 25.08 16.57
C PRO A 582 -5.56 23.64 16.93
N ALA A 583 -4.35 23.21 16.57
CA ALA A 583 -3.87 21.87 16.90
C ALA A 583 -3.82 21.63 18.42
N PRO A 584 -4.25 20.44 18.91
CA PRO A 584 -4.18 20.12 20.33
C PRO A 584 -2.72 19.98 20.79
N LEU A 585 -2.39 20.45 21.99
CA LEU A 585 -1.01 20.41 22.53
C LEU A 585 -0.89 19.68 23.88
N ALA A 586 -2.02 19.34 24.51
CA ALA A 586 -2.06 18.72 25.84
C ALA A 586 -3.21 17.70 25.95
N PRO A 587 -2.97 16.42 25.59
CA PRO A 587 -1.75 15.92 24.97
C PRO A 587 -1.62 16.35 23.50
N LEU A 588 -0.38 16.48 23.03
CA LEU A 588 -0.08 16.53 21.60
C LEU A 588 -0.34 15.12 21.05
N ARG A 589 -1.18 15.03 20.01
CA ARG A 589 -1.65 13.76 19.46
C ARG A 589 -0.97 13.49 18.12
N VAL A 590 -0.27 12.37 18.03
CA VAL A 590 0.26 11.83 16.79
C VAL A 590 -0.68 10.72 16.33
N VAL A 591 -1.35 10.95 15.21
CA VAL A 591 -2.36 10.04 14.66
C VAL A 591 -1.81 9.37 13.42
N PHE A 592 -1.74 8.04 13.44
CA PHE A 592 -1.35 7.21 12.31
C PHE A 592 -2.58 6.75 11.56
N VAL A 593 -2.66 7.04 10.26
CA VAL A 593 -3.69 6.47 9.38
C VAL A 593 -3.17 5.17 8.81
N ASN A 594 -3.86 4.09 9.10
CA ASN A 594 -3.56 2.79 8.52
C ASN A 594 -4.72 2.29 7.65
N ARG A 595 -4.37 1.50 6.65
CA ARG A 595 -5.33 0.86 5.74
C ARG A 595 -5.30 -0.65 5.96
N PRO A 596 -6.41 -1.36 5.69
CA PRO A 596 -6.35 -2.81 5.65
C PRO A 596 -5.30 -3.28 4.64
N TRP A 597 -4.47 -4.26 5.01
CA TRP A 597 -3.41 -4.81 4.14
C TRP A 597 -3.91 -5.23 2.75
N SER A 598 -5.13 -5.74 2.65
CA SER A 598 -5.76 -6.13 1.38
C SER A 598 -5.95 -4.98 0.39
N GLN A 599 -5.94 -3.73 0.86
CA GLN A 599 -6.11 -2.53 0.03
C GLN A 599 -4.78 -1.90 -0.41
N GLY A 600 -3.64 -2.50 -0.04
CA GLY A 600 -2.31 -1.96 -0.28
C GLY A 600 -2.01 -0.71 0.56
N ARG A 601 -0.72 -0.41 0.70
CA ARG A 601 -0.18 0.74 1.44
C ARG A 601 -0.57 0.72 2.92
N SER A 602 -0.70 -0.46 3.52
CA SER A 602 -0.81 -0.63 4.98
C SER A 602 0.55 -0.43 5.65
N LEU A 603 0.55 0.07 6.88
CA LEU A 603 1.66 0.10 7.82
C LEU A 603 1.60 -1.18 8.68
N LEU A 604 2.45 -2.15 8.38
CA LEU A 604 2.32 -3.53 8.89
C LEU A 604 2.83 -3.73 10.32
N ASN A 605 3.81 -2.93 10.76
CA ASN A 605 4.38 -2.98 12.11
C ASN A 605 3.85 -1.82 12.98
N LEU A 606 2.66 -1.30 12.67
CA LEU A 606 2.13 -0.13 13.37
C LEU A 606 1.89 -0.38 14.86
N PRO A 607 1.31 -1.52 15.31
CA PRO A 607 1.17 -1.80 16.75
C PRO A 607 2.51 -1.76 17.49
N GLU A 608 3.54 -2.44 16.98
CA GLU A 608 4.88 -2.48 17.58
C GLU A 608 5.56 -1.11 17.53
N THR A 609 5.33 -0.34 16.47
CA THR A 609 5.81 1.04 16.35
C THR A 609 5.18 1.95 17.40
N LEU A 610 3.87 1.83 17.63
CA LEU A 610 3.17 2.60 18.64
C LEU A 610 3.61 2.24 20.06
N ASP A 611 3.84 0.96 20.35
CA ASP A 611 4.34 0.53 21.66
C ASP A 611 5.75 1.04 21.91
N TRP A 612 6.61 1.01 20.89
CA TRP A 612 7.94 1.64 20.95
C TRP A 612 7.85 3.16 21.22
N LEU A 613 7.02 3.89 20.46
CA LEU A 613 6.82 5.34 20.67
C LEU A 613 6.27 5.66 22.08
N ARG A 614 5.35 4.83 22.58
CA ARG A 614 4.80 4.97 23.94
C ARG A 614 5.82 4.64 25.02
N GLY A 615 6.74 3.72 24.77
CA GLY A 615 7.81 3.39 25.71
C GLY A 615 8.91 4.45 25.75
N GLU A 616 9.34 4.92 24.58
CA GLU A 616 10.49 5.82 24.43
C GLU A 616 10.11 7.30 24.57
N TRP A 617 9.02 7.73 23.95
CA TRP A 617 8.72 9.16 23.76
C TRP A 617 7.61 9.68 24.66
N ALA A 618 6.55 8.89 24.91
CA ALA A 618 5.44 9.35 25.76
C ALA A 618 5.86 9.71 27.21
N PRO A 619 6.79 8.99 27.88
CA PRO A 619 7.29 9.36 29.20
C PRO A 619 8.35 10.47 29.13
N SER A 620 8.89 10.75 27.94
CA SER A 620 10.03 11.63 27.79
C SER A 620 9.64 13.09 28.06
N ARG A 621 10.37 13.72 28.99
CA ARG A 621 10.28 15.18 29.21
C ARG A 621 10.90 15.99 28.06
N SER A 622 11.59 15.35 27.10
CA SER A 622 12.36 16.02 26.03
C SER A 622 11.52 16.87 25.07
N PHE A 623 10.21 16.62 25.00
CA PHE A 623 9.27 17.41 24.20
C PHE A 623 8.57 18.51 25.01
N GLY A 624 8.64 18.47 26.35
CA GLY A 624 8.00 19.48 27.21
C GLY A 624 6.47 19.52 27.12
N ALA A 625 5.83 18.46 26.60
CA ALA A 625 4.39 18.27 26.54
C ALA A 625 4.06 16.76 26.52
N PRO A 626 2.94 16.31 27.11
CA PRO A 626 2.54 14.90 27.04
C PRO A 626 2.18 14.52 25.60
N LEU A 627 2.69 13.38 25.14
CA LEU A 627 2.42 12.82 23.82
C LEU A 627 1.41 11.69 23.91
N ALA A 628 0.47 11.65 22.95
CA ALA A 628 -0.45 10.53 22.75
C ALA A 628 -0.30 10.00 21.31
N PHE A 629 -0.25 8.68 21.18
CA PHE A 629 -0.08 7.99 19.90
C PHE A 629 -1.30 7.10 19.60
N GLU A 630 -1.97 7.38 18.49
CA GLU A 630 -3.22 6.74 18.08
C GLU A 630 -3.08 6.13 16.67
N ALA A 631 -3.71 4.99 16.42
CA ALA A 631 -3.92 4.47 15.06
C ALA A 631 -5.40 4.55 14.71
N VAL A 632 -5.69 4.97 13.48
CA VAL A 632 -7.04 5.06 12.94
C VAL A 632 -7.10 4.44 11.56
N SER A 633 -8.26 3.88 11.21
CA SER A 633 -8.58 3.46 9.85
C SER A 633 -9.75 4.31 9.37
N VAL A 634 -9.63 4.85 8.15
CA VAL A 634 -10.65 5.73 7.56
C VAL A 634 -11.17 5.07 6.29
N SER A 635 -12.49 4.87 6.23
CA SER A 635 -13.18 4.30 5.08
C SER A 635 -13.93 5.38 4.33
N ALA A 636 -13.92 5.34 2.99
CA ALA A 636 -14.73 6.23 2.16
C ALA A 636 -16.25 6.05 2.38
N ALA A 637 -16.67 4.95 3.02
CA ALA A 637 -18.05 4.70 3.42
C ALA A 637 -18.45 5.40 4.73
N THR A 638 -17.50 5.95 5.48
CA THR A 638 -17.79 6.77 6.66
C THR A 638 -18.26 8.15 6.23
N GLU A 639 -19.18 8.77 6.99
CA GLU A 639 -19.66 10.12 6.71
C GLU A 639 -18.53 11.16 6.80
N LEU A 640 -18.59 12.21 5.96
CA LEU A 640 -17.53 13.22 5.88
C LEU A 640 -17.27 13.89 7.24
N ARG A 641 -18.33 14.21 7.98
CA ARG A 641 -18.25 14.80 9.32
C ARG A 641 -17.43 13.95 10.28
N ASP A 642 -17.63 12.64 10.26
CA ASP A 642 -16.93 11.70 11.14
C ASP A 642 -15.47 11.55 10.75
N GLN A 643 -15.16 11.57 9.44
CA GLN A 643 -13.78 11.63 8.97
C GLN A 643 -13.10 12.91 9.43
N ILE A 644 -13.72 14.08 9.26
CA ILE A 644 -13.18 15.37 9.74
C ILE A 644 -12.87 15.30 11.24
N ALA A 645 -13.77 14.73 12.05
CA ALA A 645 -13.57 14.59 13.49
C ALA A 645 -12.36 13.70 13.86
N VAL A 646 -11.98 12.72 13.02
CA VAL A 646 -10.74 11.95 13.20
C VAL A 646 -9.52 12.85 12.99
N PHE A 647 -9.45 13.57 11.87
CA PHE A 647 -8.29 14.39 11.52
C PHE A 647 -8.13 15.63 12.41
N GLN A 648 -9.24 16.21 12.90
CA GLN A 648 -9.22 17.35 13.80
C GLN A 648 -8.63 17.06 15.18
N ARG A 649 -8.52 15.78 15.56
CA ARG A 649 -7.84 15.38 16.80
C ARG A 649 -6.32 15.31 16.66
N ALA A 650 -5.79 15.33 15.45
CA ALA A 650 -4.36 15.17 15.20
C ALA A 650 -3.61 16.51 15.35
N SER A 651 -2.52 16.49 16.11
CA SER A 651 -1.50 17.54 16.08
C SER A 651 -0.46 17.24 15.01
N VAL A 652 -0.13 15.96 14.85
CA VAL A 652 0.70 15.43 13.76
C VAL A 652 -0.04 14.24 13.15
N LEU A 653 -0.23 14.26 11.84
CA LEU A 653 -0.82 13.15 11.08
C LEU A 653 0.28 12.37 10.37
N VAL A 654 0.37 11.06 10.58
CA VAL A 654 1.28 10.19 9.84
C VAL A 654 0.47 9.29 8.94
N TYR A 655 0.77 9.23 7.65
CA TYR A 655 0.05 8.33 6.74
C TYR A 655 0.93 7.81 5.59
N PRO A 656 0.63 6.60 5.09
CA PRO A 656 1.21 6.09 3.86
C PRO A 656 0.63 6.85 2.66
N HIS A 657 1.50 7.27 1.74
CA HIS A 657 1.14 8.05 0.57
C HIS A 657 -0.10 7.50 -0.15
N GLY A 658 -1.09 8.37 -0.43
CA GLY A 658 -2.29 7.99 -1.16
C GLY A 658 -3.44 8.94 -0.90
N ALA A 659 -4.68 8.47 -1.16
CA ALA A 659 -5.88 9.32 -1.07
C ALA A 659 -6.08 9.97 0.31
N THR A 660 -5.45 9.45 1.37
CA THR A 660 -5.42 10.10 2.69
C THR A 660 -4.92 11.54 2.64
N MET A 661 -4.03 11.89 1.70
CA MET A 661 -3.54 13.27 1.53
C MET A 661 -4.65 14.30 1.34
N ALA A 662 -5.78 13.90 0.76
CA ALA A 662 -6.95 14.77 0.57
C ALA A 662 -7.53 15.29 1.89
N HIS A 663 -7.22 14.63 3.01
CA HIS A 663 -7.66 15.04 4.35
C HIS A 663 -6.71 16.06 5.00
N ALA A 664 -5.59 16.41 4.38
CA ALA A 664 -4.68 17.43 4.91
C ALA A 664 -5.39 18.79 5.12
N GLN A 665 -6.40 19.10 4.30
CA GLN A 665 -7.25 20.29 4.46
C GLN A 665 -8.09 20.27 5.74
N PHE A 666 -8.33 19.10 6.34
CA PHE A 666 -9.08 18.90 7.58
C PHE A 666 -8.19 18.85 8.82
N LEU A 667 -6.89 19.09 8.70
CA LEU A 667 -6.02 19.20 9.86
C LEU A 667 -6.20 20.57 10.54
N PRO A 668 -6.08 20.62 11.87
CA PRO A 668 -6.21 21.87 12.59
C PRO A 668 -5.05 22.83 12.26
N ARG A 669 -5.25 24.12 12.51
CA ARG A 669 -4.22 25.14 12.28
C ARG A 669 -2.98 24.84 13.12
N ASN A 670 -1.81 25.10 12.54
CA ASN A 670 -0.49 24.81 13.12
C ASN A 670 -0.14 23.32 13.27
N ALA A 671 -0.98 22.40 12.80
CA ALA A 671 -0.66 20.97 12.76
C ALA A 671 0.50 20.65 11.81
N ALA A 672 0.95 19.40 11.84
CA ALA A 672 1.89 18.86 10.87
C ALA A 672 1.37 17.56 10.25
N VAL A 673 1.91 17.23 9.08
CA VAL A 673 1.69 15.96 8.40
C VAL A 673 3.03 15.34 8.03
N LEU A 674 3.16 14.04 8.24
CA LEU A 674 4.27 13.21 7.77
C LEU A 674 3.72 12.20 6.76
N GLU A 675 4.03 12.44 5.49
CA GLU A 675 3.73 11.47 4.43
C GLU A 675 4.83 10.41 4.37
N VAL A 676 4.44 9.14 4.32
CA VAL A 676 5.35 8.00 4.20
C VAL A 676 5.25 7.44 2.79
N ILE A 677 6.32 7.56 1.99
CA ILE A 677 6.35 7.01 0.62
C ILE A 677 7.10 5.66 0.59
N PRO A 678 6.69 4.74 -0.31
CA PRO A 678 7.26 3.40 -0.34
C PRO A 678 8.74 3.35 -0.77
N TRP A 679 9.24 4.31 -1.54
CA TRP A 679 10.51 4.16 -2.25
C TRP A 679 11.04 5.47 -2.83
N LYS A 680 12.37 5.55 -2.96
CA LYS A 680 13.11 6.76 -3.35
C LYS A 680 12.76 7.34 -4.72
N ASN A 681 12.25 6.52 -5.64
CA ASN A 681 11.95 6.95 -7.01
C ASN A 681 10.53 7.51 -7.15
N VAL A 682 9.75 7.57 -6.06
CA VAL A 682 8.36 8.04 -6.07
C VAL A 682 8.21 9.24 -5.15
N THR A 683 8.89 10.32 -5.52
CA THR A 683 8.82 11.62 -4.85
C THR A 683 7.87 12.58 -5.54
N GLU A 684 7.51 12.35 -6.82
CA GLU A 684 6.44 13.08 -7.53
C GLU A 684 5.17 13.23 -6.67
N PRO A 685 4.70 12.19 -5.96
CA PRO A 685 3.44 12.32 -5.25
C PRO A 685 3.50 13.19 -4.00
N HIS A 686 4.69 13.46 -3.46
CA HIS A 686 4.86 14.47 -2.41
C HIS A 686 4.62 15.88 -2.95
N GLY A 687 4.94 16.12 -4.23
CA GLY A 687 4.57 17.32 -4.96
C GLY A 687 3.06 17.58 -4.91
N TRP A 688 2.24 16.54 -4.99
CA TRP A 688 0.78 16.66 -4.91
C TRP A 688 0.32 17.22 -3.55
N LEU A 689 0.88 16.75 -2.44
CA LEU A 689 0.57 17.29 -1.11
C LEU A 689 1.03 18.74 -0.96
N LEU A 690 2.20 19.10 -1.49
CA LEU A 690 2.67 20.49 -1.52
C LEU A 690 1.76 21.39 -2.37
N SER A 691 1.25 20.86 -3.49
CA SER A 691 0.23 21.52 -4.31
C SER A 691 -1.10 21.65 -3.56
N ILE A 692 -1.53 20.66 -2.76
CA ILE A 692 -2.69 20.80 -1.85
C ILE A 692 -2.44 21.96 -0.91
N LYS A 693 -1.32 21.97 -0.21
CA LYS A 693 -0.96 23.02 0.75
C LYS A 693 -1.00 24.40 0.09
N ARG A 694 -0.40 24.55 -1.10
CA ARG A 694 -0.35 25.82 -1.84
C ARG A 694 -1.74 26.30 -2.26
N GLN A 695 -2.48 25.50 -3.02
CA GLN A 695 -3.75 25.95 -3.59
C GLN A 695 -4.85 26.08 -2.54
N MET A 696 -4.87 25.20 -1.53
CA MET A 696 -5.81 25.30 -0.40
C MET A 696 -5.40 26.35 0.64
N GLN A 697 -4.26 27.01 0.45
CA GLN A 697 -3.69 28.02 1.36
C GLN A 697 -3.58 27.54 2.81
N LEU A 698 -3.08 26.31 2.98
CA LEU A 698 -2.86 25.69 4.29
C LEU A 698 -1.53 26.17 4.89
N ASP A 699 -1.35 27.48 5.02
CA ASP A 699 -0.05 28.10 5.32
C ASP A 699 0.53 27.63 6.66
N THR A 700 -0.35 27.41 7.64
CA THR A 700 0.03 26.95 8.99
C THR A 700 0.34 25.46 9.10
N LEU A 701 0.05 24.66 8.06
CA LEU A 701 0.30 23.21 8.06
C LEU A 701 1.77 22.93 7.74
N GLU A 702 2.51 22.27 8.63
CA GLU A 702 3.85 21.79 8.30
C GLU A 702 3.78 20.45 7.57
N VAL A 703 4.59 20.29 6.51
CA VAL A 703 4.60 19.08 5.68
C VAL A 703 5.98 18.45 5.75
N GLY A 704 6.05 17.20 6.17
CA GLY A 704 7.24 16.36 6.16
C GLY A 704 7.07 15.14 5.27
N LEU A 705 8.20 14.56 4.89
CA LEU A 705 8.29 13.35 4.07
C LEU A 705 9.22 12.35 4.74
N MET A 706 8.76 11.11 4.85
CA MET A 706 9.58 9.95 5.18
C MET A 706 9.64 9.06 3.95
N VAL A 707 10.86 8.80 3.47
CA VAL A 707 11.09 7.85 2.37
C VAL A 707 11.49 6.51 2.97
N ASN A 708 10.70 5.47 2.71
CA ASN A 708 11.04 4.11 3.12
C ASN A 708 12.01 3.49 2.11
N ASP A 709 13.23 4.02 2.05
CA ASP A 709 14.21 3.72 0.99
C ASP A 709 14.85 2.34 1.08
N ASP A 710 14.61 1.59 2.16
CA ASP A 710 15.01 0.19 2.25
C ASP A 710 13.96 -0.74 1.64
N ARG A 711 14.34 -1.45 0.57
CA ARG A 711 13.52 -2.49 -0.07
C ARG A 711 13.03 -3.54 0.93
N ALA A 712 13.77 -3.79 2.01
CA ALA A 712 13.37 -4.72 3.06
C ALA A 712 12.09 -4.33 3.80
N ASN A 713 11.73 -3.06 3.74
CA ASN A 713 10.56 -2.52 4.39
C ASN A 713 9.35 -2.43 3.45
N LEU A 714 9.48 -2.90 2.21
CA LEU A 714 8.41 -2.98 1.23
C LEU A 714 7.85 -4.40 1.12
N VAL A 715 6.58 -4.56 1.45
CA VAL A 715 5.88 -5.85 1.42
C VAL A 715 4.80 -5.83 0.36
N LEU A 716 5.02 -6.54 -0.74
CA LEU A 716 4.04 -6.64 -1.83
C LEU A 716 2.70 -7.24 -1.32
N ASN A 717 1.58 -6.70 -1.80
CA ASN A 717 0.23 -7.21 -1.58
C ASN A 717 -0.01 -8.38 -2.53
N TRP A 718 0.49 -9.53 -2.08
CA TRP A 718 0.39 -10.80 -2.75
C TRP A 718 -1.03 -11.25 -3.09
N HIS A 719 -2.06 -10.84 -2.34
CA HIS A 719 -3.45 -11.16 -2.68
C HIS A 719 -3.93 -10.43 -3.93
N ALA A 720 -3.47 -9.19 -4.12
CA ALA A 720 -3.75 -8.44 -5.33
C ALA A 720 -2.93 -9.01 -6.49
N LEU A 721 -1.63 -9.24 -6.27
CA LEU A 721 -0.70 -9.72 -7.30
C LEU A 721 -0.99 -11.15 -7.78
N SER A 722 -1.37 -12.07 -6.90
CA SER A 722 -1.71 -13.45 -7.30
C SER A 722 -2.93 -13.53 -8.24
N LYS A 723 -3.78 -12.50 -8.29
CA LYS A 723 -4.91 -12.42 -9.23
C LYS A 723 -4.49 -11.84 -10.57
N ASP A 724 -3.37 -11.14 -10.60
CA ASP A 724 -2.80 -10.50 -11.77
C ASP A 724 -2.25 -11.57 -12.74
N PRO A 725 -2.72 -11.60 -14.00
CA PRO A 725 -2.25 -12.58 -14.98
C PRO A 725 -0.78 -12.39 -15.34
N VAL A 726 -0.29 -11.14 -15.36
CA VAL A 726 1.10 -10.82 -15.69
C VAL A 726 2.01 -11.31 -14.57
N TRP A 727 1.67 -10.98 -13.32
CA TRP A 727 2.40 -11.48 -12.14
C TRP A 727 2.52 -13.00 -12.13
N ARG A 728 1.40 -13.71 -12.38
CA ARG A 728 1.37 -15.18 -12.34
C ARG A 728 2.28 -15.82 -13.40
N ALA A 729 2.41 -15.18 -14.56
CA ALA A 729 3.25 -15.66 -15.65
C ALA A 729 4.75 -15.41 -15.43
N LEU A 730 5.13 -14.57 -14.48
CA LEU A 730 6.54 -14.29 -14.23
C LEU A 730 7.31 -15.52 -13.72
N PRO A 731 8.53 -15.77 -14.24
CA PRO A 731 9.47 -16.72 -13.66
C PRO A 731 9.79 -16.40 -12.19
N ALA A 732 10.14 -17.43 -11.40
CA ALA A 732 10.46 -17.28 -9.98
C ALA A 732 11.61 -16.29 -9.74
N GLU A 733 12.65 -16.34 -10.59
CA GLU A 733 13.80 -15.42 -10.55
C GLU A 733 13.38 -13.95 -10.68
N GLN A 734 12.49 -13.61 -11.60
CA GLN A 734 12.00 -12.23 -11.78
C GLN A 734 11.14 -11.77 -10.60
N LYS A 735 10.35 -12.68 -10.02
CA LYS A 735 9.59 -12.39 -8.79
C LYS A 735 10.53 -12.15 -7.61
N VAL A 736 11.65 -12.87 -7.54
CA VAL A 736 12.69 -12.70 -6.52
C VAL A 736 13.44 -11.39 -6.73
N ASP A 737 13.87 -11.06 -7.95
CA ASP A 737 14.57 -9.81 -8.25
C ASP A 737 13.74 -8.58 -7.92
N LEU A 738 12.44 -8.61 -8.23
CA LEU A 738 11.51 -7.56 -7.82
C LEU A 738 11.35 -7.49 -6.29
N GLN A 739 11.46 -8.61 -5.59
CA GLN A 739 11.41 -8.69 -4.13
C GLN A 739 12.69 -8.20 -3.44
N GLU A 740 13.87 -8.60 -3.93
CA GLU A 740 15.15 -8.29 -3.30
C GLU A 740 15.66 -6.91 -3.72
N ASN A 741 15.54 -6.60 -5.01
CA ASN A 741 16.19 -5.45 -5.64
C ASN A 741 15.18 -4.36 -6.05
N GLY A 742 13.88 -4.69 -6.09
CA GLY A 742 12.86 -3.77 -6.62
C GLY A 742 12.98 -3.58 -8.13
N GLU A 743 13.64 -4.50 -8.82
CA GLU A 743 13.85 -4.44 -10.26
C GLU A 743 12.60 -4.94 -10.99
N CYS A 744 11.97 -4.05 -11.75
CA CYS A 744 10.82 -4.41 -12.55
C CYS A 744 11.23 -5.21 -13.78
N PRO A 745 10.47 -6.28 -14.14
CA PRO A 745 10.70 -7.02 -15.38
C PRO A 745 10.74 -6.05 -16.58
N PRO A 746 11.74 -6.15 -17.47
CA PRO A 746 11.93 -5.19 -18.57
C PRO A 746 10.67 -4.96 -19.40
N ASP A 747 9.95 -6.03 -19.72
CA ASP A 747 8.76 -6.02 -20.58
C ASP A 747 7.50 -5.49 -19.88
N HIS A 748 7.55 -5.33 -18.55
CA HIS A 748 6.40 -4.93 -17.72
C HIS A 748 6.72 -3.73 -16.82
N LYS A 749 7.76 -2.95 -17.13
CA LYS A 749 8.24 -1.84 -16.29
C LYS A 749 7.14 -0.86 -15.84
N PRO A 750 6.25 -0.34 -16.70
CA PRO A 750 5.23 0.61 -16.26
C PRO A 750 4.22 0.00 -15.28
N GLU A 751 3.74 -1.21 -15.59
CA GLU A 751 2.77 -1.94 -14.77
C GLU A 751 3.38 -2.33 -13.42
N CYS A 752 4.58 -2.89 -13.42
CA CYS A 752 5.30 -3.21 -12.20
C CYS A 752 5.57 -1.97 -11.33
N PHE A 753 6.01 -0.85 -11.93
CA PHE A 753 6.31 0.37 -11.20
C PHE A 753 5.05 0.94 -10.53
N PHE A 754 4.00 1.18 -11.32
CA PHE A 754 2.80 1.88 -10.82
C PHE A 754 1.86 0.96 -10.03
N ASP A 755 1.55 -0.21 -10.55
CA ASP A 755 0.55 -1.07 -9.92
C ASP A 755 1.17 -1.91 -8.82
N TRP A 756 2.29 -2.59 -9.07
CA TRP A 756 2.84 -3.54 -8.09
C TRP A 756 3.63 -2.86 -6.96
N LEU A 757 4.60 -2.02 -7.32
CA LEU A 757 5.49 -1.37 -6.36
C LEU A 757 4.87 -0.13 -5.70
N HIS A 758 4.00 0.60 -6.39
CA HIS A 758 3.44 1.84 -5.85
C HIS A 758 2.04 1.66 -5.25
N TRP A 759 1.11 0.99 -5.93
CA TRP A 759 -0.27 0.82 -5.42
C TRP A 759 -0.45 -0.42 -4.55
N ARG A 760 0.21 -1.53 -4.90
CA ARG A 760 0.08 -2.83 -4.22
C ARG A 760 1.20 -3.11 -3.23
N SER A 761 2.04 -2.14 -2.85
CA SER A 761 3.02 -2.34 -1.77
C SER A 761 2.44 -1.95 -0.40
N ASN A 762 2.78 -2.68 0.65
CA ASN A 762 2.62 -2.31 2.04
C ASN A 762 3.99 -1.97 2.64
N LEU A 763 3.99 -1.35 3.81
CA LEU A 763 5.15 -0.70 4.41
C LEU A 763 5.40 -1.25 5.81
N VAL A 764 6.67 -1.50 6.11
CA VAL A 764 7.20 -1.63 7.46
C VAL A 764 7.85 -0.31 7.81
N LEU A 765 7.42 0.37 8.87
CA LEU A 765 8.04 1.62 9.30
C LEU A 765 9.42 1.34 9.89
N ASP A 766 10.45 1.91 9.29
CA ASP A 766 11.78 1.97 9.89
C ASP A 766 11.76 2.95 11.07
N ARG A 767 12.18 2.47 12.26
CA ARG A 767 12.08 3.24 13.50
C ARG A 767 13.00 4.46 13.51
N ASP A 768 14.22 4.33 13.01
CA ASP A 768 15.22 5.41 13.03
C ASP A 768 14.86 6.50 12.00
N ARG A 769 14.40 6.09 10.82
CA ARG A 769 13.86 6.99 9.80
C ARG A 769 12.57 7.68 10.27
N LEU A 770 11.67 6.94 10.94
CA LEU A 770 10.47 7.52 11.54
C LEU A 770 10.85 8.54 12.61
N ALA A 771 11.75 8.20 13.53
CA ALA A 771 12.21 9.09 14.59
C ALA A 771 12.76 10.40 14.03
N SER A 772 13.73 10.31 13.12
CA SER A 772 14.39 11.46 12.49
C SER A 772 13.45 12.34 11.66
N SER A 773 12.39 11.77 11.09
CA SER A 773 11.40 12.53 10.30
C SER A 773 10.29 13.13 11.17
N LEU A 774 9.89 12.44 12.25
CA LEU A 774 8.75 12.80 13.08
C LEU A 774 9.11 13.81 14.19
N GLU A 775 10.29 13.69 14.79
CA GLU A 775 10.74 14.57 15.87
C GLU A 775 10.72 16.06 15.48
N PRO A 776 11.26 16.48 14.31
CA PRO A 776 11.22 17.89 13.91
C PRO A 776 9.80 18.44 13.80
N LEU A 777 8.87 17.65 13.27
CA LEU A 777 7.46 18.04 13.13
C LEU A 777 6.79 18.24 14.49
N ILE A 778 7.01 17.33 15.44
CA ILE A 778 6.48 17.47 16.81
C ILE A 778 7.01 18.76 17.45
N ARG A 779 8.32 19.02 17.35
CA ARG A 779 8.93 20.24 17.89
C ARG A 779 8.39 21.50 17.21
N GLY A 780 8.18 21.47 15.89
CA GLY A 780 7.59 22.56 15.11
C GLY A 780 6.16 22.90 15.56
N VAL A 781 5.30 21.88 15.72
CA VAL A 781 3.92 22.04 16.21
C VAL A 781 3.91 22.66 17.60
N LEU A 782 4.76 22.19 18.52
CA LEU A 782 4.86 22.74 19.87
C LEU A 782 5.31 24.21 19.88
N ALA A 783 6.30 24.56 19.05
CA ALA A 783 6.80 25.92 18.95
C ALA A 783 5.71 26.89 18.45
N ARG A 784 5.02 26.54 17.36
CA ARG A 784 3.90 27.34 16.83
C ARG A 784 2.72 27.42 17.79
N GLY A 785 2.42 26.31 18.46
CA GLY A 785 1.37 26.23 19.46
C GLY A 785 1.60 27.19 20.64
N LYS A 786 2.82 27.20 21.19
CA LYS A 786 3.23 28.16 22.25
C LYS A 786 3.16 29.60 21.78
N ALA A 787 3.60 29.89 20.56
CA ALA A 787 3.52 31.23 19.99
C ALA A 787 2.05 31.71 19.84
N THR A 788 1.16 30.82 19.41
CA THR A 788 -0.28 31.10 19.27
C THR A 788 -0.94 31.35 20.63
N GLN A 789 -0.64 30.53 21.64
CA GLN A 789 -1.14 30.73 23.00
C GLN A 789 -0.64 32.05 23.59
N ALA A 790 0.64 32.38 23.42
CA ALA A 790 1.23 33.63 23.89
C ALA A 790 0.59 34.86 23.22
N ALA A 791 0.27 34.78 21.94
CA ALA A 791 -0.42 35.83 21.19
C ALA A 791 -1.88 36.01 21.64
N ALA A 792 -2.57 34.95 22.05
CA ALA A 792 -3.95 35.02 22.55
C ALA A 792 -4.05 35.58 23.98
N THR A 793 -2.98 35.49 24.77
CA THR A 793 -2.90 36.05 26.14
C THR A 793 -2.44 37.50 26.19
N ARG A 794 -1.94 38.05 25.08
CA ARG A 794 -1.60 39.48 24.93
C ARG A 794 -2.78 40.20 24.30
#